data_AF-A0A2I6QLP8-F1
#
_entry.id   AF-A0A2I6QLP8-F1
#
_cell.length_a   1.000
_cell.length_b   1.000
_cell.length_c   1.000
_cell.angle_alpha   90.00
_cell.angle_beta   90.00
_cell.angle_gamma   90.00
#
_symmetry.space_group_name_H-M   'P 1'
#
loop_
_entity.id
_entity.type
_entity.pdbx_description
1 polymer ?
#
loop_
_entity_poly.entity_id
_entity_poly.type
_entity_poly.pdbx_seq_one_letter_code
_entity_poly.pdbx_strand_id
1 'polypeptide(L)'
;MDLVSSFRRAFFQRWLNEVLLEREPLRNFNTPMQEQRVREFKRLDEQVLGENRLNLVRYLRTRVQEQLRTKEAMDALPFLRRQLTLQRGLSPLRTTFQKSLPAIRAIKPVFLMSPLSVSQLLDGRQSSFDLVIFDEASQLPTEDAIGAIGRGKQLVVVGDPKQLPPTNFFSVMNGTISVPLAEDGTPLFEDSQSVLEEFMGSGAPMARLKWHYRSAHESLINFSNVSFYDAELYTFPSVETDSHATGLSFEYVMDGVYEGKGLNMIEARRVVDAVVRHAKSDSELSLGVGTFNLRQQIAIQDELELRRRQDPSLEPFFARNKKEPFFVKNLENIQGDERDIIFLSVTYAKNSDGVMRYNFGPLNGENGWRRLNVLITRARKSMRVFASITGNDINPIQATSQGPQLLRDFLLYAEHGRITGATPHPAADTESPFEREVYLELTRRGLKLQPQVGVAGYRIDLGVIDDMLPGRYLCGIECDGAAYHSSEAARDRDRLRQQVLEARGWTIHRLWSTDWFKDRSGQIERLLALVEQTRKTAQSEKEAEAEAKIRWEAMEKESQETVSQTDSQISSSVTDDESLPEISSYTFAKTNLLYRNQEFHLATVTQINRMIDKVVEIEAPLHIKDLASRVVAFWGYNVVGPSMMRRIRAVVEEKASAGEVVLHGDFLLKNDSSNIIIRSRAGTNIPAERIAPEEYKAAILLVLQIKNGIDRKSLVNHVRSLFGFSRTGTNLEAAITSVVDNLLSEKIIGEGSTGIKLIK
;
A
#
# COMPACT_ATOMS: atom_id res chain seq x y z
N MET A 1 -23.36 -46.62 -45.79
CA MET A 1 -24.07 -45.45 -45.23
C MET A 1 -24.73 -45.91 -43.95
N ASP A 2 -24.40 -45.30 -42.81
CA ASP A 2 -25.02 -45.65 -41.53
C ASP A 2 -26.45 -45.07 -41.48
N LEU A 3 -27.45 -45.92 -41.71
CA LEU A 3 -28.87 -45.55 -41.82
C LEU A 3 -29.37 -44.85 -40.55
N VAL A 4 -28.86 -45.27 -39.38
CA VAL A 4 -29.24 -44.72 -38.08
C VAL A 4 -28.78 -43.27 -37.94
N SER A 5 -27.54 -42.99 -38.31
CA SER A 5 -26.98 -41.64 -38.31
C SER A 5 -27.70 -40.71 -39.30
N SER A 6 -28.02 -41.20 -40.49
CA SER A 6 -28.80 -40.44 -41.48
C SER A 6 -30.21 -40.11 -41.00
N PHE A 7 -30.93 -41.07 -40.40
CA PHE A 7 -32.25 -40.84 -39.83
C PHE A 7 -32.21 -39.82 -38.68
N ARG A 8 -31.28 -39.99 -37.74
CA ARG A 8 -31.11 -39.05 -36.60
C ARG A 8 -30.87 -37.64 -37.10
N ARG A 9 -29.97 -37.45 -38.07
CA ARG A 9 -29.70 -36.14 -38.67
C ARG A 9 -30.97 -35.51 -39.27
N ALA A 10 -31.72 -36.27 -40.07
CA ALA A 10 -32.94 -35.77 -40.70
C ALA A 10 -34.02 -35.41 -39.66
N PHE A 11 -34.20 -36.26 -38.64
CA PHE A 11 -35.13 -36.01 -37.54
C PHE A 11 -34.77 -34.73 -36.77
N PHE A 12 -33.51 -34.58 -36.32
CA PHE A 12 -33.07 -33.41 -35.57
C PHE A 12 -33.10 -32.13 -36.41
N GLN A 13 -32.77 -32.18 -37.70
CA GLN A 13 -32.90 -31.02 -38.59
C GLN A 13 -34.36 -30.58 -38.73
N ARG A 14 -35.30 -31.52 -38.90
CA ARG A 14 -36.72 -31.19 -38.99
C ARG A 14 -37.22 -30.62 -37.67
N TRP A 15 -36.87 -31.25 -36.54
CA TRP A 15 -37.28 -30.76 -35.22
C TRP A 15 -36.72 -29.36 -34.94
N LEU A 16 -35.44 -29.10 -35.26
CA LEU A 16 -34.84 -27.77 -35.13
C LEU A 16 -35.58 -26.73 -35.96
N ASN A 17 -35.96 -27.05 -37.20
CA ASN A 17 -36.72 -26.14 -38.06
C ASN A 17 -38.08 -25.80 -37.47
N GLU A 18 -38.83 -26.78 -36.95
CA GLU A 18 -40.12 -26.53 -36.28
C GLU A 18 -39.92 -25.64 -35.03
N VAL A 19 -38.92 -25.94 -34.19
CA VAL A 19 -38.62 -25.13 -32.99
C VAL A 19 -38.25 -23.69 -33.35
N LEU A 20 -37.47 -23.48 -34.42
CA LEU A 20 -37.12 -22.14 -34.91
C LEU A 20 -38.35 -21.40 -35.47
N LEU A 21 -39.27 -22.11 -36.13
CA LEU A 21 -40.50 -21.50 -36.66
C LEU A 21 -41.46 -21.05 -35.55
N GLU A 22 -41.59 -21.87 -34.50
CA GLU A 22 -42.43 -21.57 -33.33
C GLU A 22 -41.86 -20.45 -32.45
N ARG A 23 -40.52 -20.27 -32.43
CA ARG A 23 -39.84 -19.32 -31.56
C ARG A 23 -39.28 -18.13 -32.33
N GLU A 24 -40.10 -17.10 -32.47
CA GLU A 24 -39.76 -15.85 -33.17
C GLU A 24 -38.40 -15.22 -32.73
N PRO A 25 -38.03 -15.17 -31.43
CA PRO A 25 -36.73 -14.62 -31.02
C PRO A 25 -35.53 -15.39 -31.57
N LEU A 26 -35.63 -16.72 -31.69
CA LEU A 26 -34.55 -17.55 -32.25
C LEU A 26 -34.51 -17.47 -33.78
N ARG A 27 -35.68 -17.39 -34.42
CA ARG A 27 -35.82 -17.21 -35.87
C ARG A 27 -35.14 -15.94 -36.36
N ASN A 28 -35.39 -14.84 -35.63
CA ASN A 28 -34.89 -13.51 -35.96
C ASN A 28 -33.52 -13.23 -35.35
N PHE A 29 -32.91 -14.19 -34.64
CA PHE A 29 -31.59 -14.01 -34.05
C PHE A 29 -30.53 -13.91 -35.15
N ASN A 30 -29.80 -12.79 -35.10
CA ASN A 30 -28.72 -12.44 -36.00
C ASN A 30 -27.61 -11.81 -35.15
N THR A 31 -26.43 -12.42 -35.13
CA THR A 31 -25.31 -11.98 -34.29
C THR A 31 -24.86 -10.55 -34.56
N PRO A 32 -24.59 -10.12 -35.81
CA PRO A 32 -24.31 -8.72 -36.10
C PRO A 32 -25.32 -7.73 -35.51
N MET A 33 -26.63 -8.04 -35.61
CA MET A 33 -27.68 -7.20 -35.02
C MET A 33 -27.66 -7.25 -33.48
N GLN A 34 -27.46 -8.44 -32.89
CA GLN A 34 -27.40 -8.60 -31.44
C GLN A 34 -26.18 -7.89 -30.85
N GLU A 35 -25.01 -8.01 -31.45
CA GLU A 35 -23.82 -7.29 -31.04
C GLU A 35 -23.99 -5.77 -31.18
N GLN A 36 -24.67 -5.31 -32.25
CA GLN A 36 -24.99 -3.89 -32.40
C GLN A 36 -25.92 -3.41 -31.27
N ARG A 37 -26.95 -4.20 -30.93
CA ARG A 37 -27.84 -3.90 -29.79
C ARG A 37 -27.07 -3.85 -28.47
N VAL A 38 -26.14 -4.78 -28.24
CA VAL A 38 -25.29 -4.78 -27.04
C VAL A 38 -24.40 -3.54 -27.00
N ARG A 39 -23.77 -3.16 -28.13
CA ARG A 39 -22.95 -1.94 -28.23
C ARG A 39 -23.78 -0.68 -27.96
N GLU A 40 -24.97 -0.59 -28.54
CA GLU A 40 -25.90 0.52 -28.32
C GLU A 40 -26.35 0.59 -26.87
N PHE A 41 -26.72 -0.55 -26.27
CA PHE A 41 -27.08 -0.65 -24.86
C PHE A 41 -25.93 -0.16 -23.95
N LYS A 42 -24.69 -0.62 -24.18
CA LYS A 42 -23.51 -0.17 -23.41
C LYS A 42 -23.37 1.35 -23.46
N ARG A 43 -23.42 1.93 -24.66
CA ARG A 43 -23.32 3.37 -24.87
C ARG A 43 -24.43 4.14 -24.15
N LEU A 44 -25.67 3.69 -24.27
CA LEU A 44 -26.83 4.33 -23.64
C LEU A 44 -26.78 4.21 -22.11
N ASP A 45 -26.38 3.06 -21.57
CA ASP A 45 -26.26 2.84 -20.12
C ASP A 45 -25.21 3.79 -19.51
N GLU A 46 -24.07 3.97 -20.18
CA GLU A 46 -23.03 4.93 -19.78
C GLU A 46 -23.51 6.38 -19.87
N GLN A 47 -24.24 6.72 -20.94
CA GLN A 47 -24.83 8.05 -21.09
C GLN A 47 -25.82 8.35 -19.95
N VAL A 48 -26.68 7.39 -19.60
CA VAL A 48 -27.64 7.51 -18.49
C VAL A 48 -26.91 7.72 -17.16
N LEU A 49 -25.78 7.04 -16.91
CA LEU A 49 -24.97 7.29 -15.71
C LEU A 49 -24.44 8.73 -15.65
N GLY A 50 -23.99 9.27 -16.78
CA GLY A 50 -23.54 10.66 -16.90
C GLY A 50 -24.66 11.67 -16.63
N GLU A 51 -25.82 11.49 -17.27
CA GLU A 51 -26.99 12.35 -17.11
C GLU A 51 -27.56 12.31 -15.69
N ASN A 52 -27.62 11.11 -15.08
CA ASN A 52 -28.07 10.94 -13.70
C ASN A 52 -27.19 11.69 -12.70
N ARG A 53 -25.87 11.74 -12.92
CA ARG A 53 -24.95 12.54 -12.09
C ARG A 53 -25.31 14.03 -12.14
N LEU A 54 -25.59 14.57 -13.32
CA LEU A 54 -26.00 15.97 -13.49
C LEU A 54 -27.35 16.26 -12.84
N ASN A 55 -28.32 15.36 -13.03
CA ASN A 55 -29.65 15.45 -12.41
C ASN A 55 -29.56 15.42 -10.88
N LEU A 56 -28.72 14.55 -10.31
CA LEU A 56 -28.47 14.49 -8.88
C LEU A 56 -27.87 15.80 -8.35
N VAL A 57 -26.87 16.37 -9.03
CA VAL A 57 -26.26 17.66 -8.63
C VAL A 57 -27.31 18.77 -8.66
N ARG A 58 -28.15 18.83 -9.69
CA ARG A 58 -29.25 19.80 -9.78
C ARG A 58 -30.24 19.63 -8.63
N TYR A 59 -30.70 18.41 -8.39
CA TYR A 59 -31.60 18.07 -7.28
C TYR A 59 -31.02 18.50 -5.93
N LEU A 60 -29.75 18.15 -5.65
CA LEU A 60 -29.09 18.51 -4.40
C LEU A 60 -28.95 20.03 -4.24
N ARG A 61 -28.62 20.77 -5.30
CA ARG A 61 -28.55 22.24 -5.26
C ARG A 61 -29.90 22.86 -4.92
N THR A 62 -30.97 22.44 -5.58
CA THR A 62 -32.34 22.91 -5.30
C THR A 62 -32.72 22.58 -3.86
N ARG A 63 -32.49 21.34 -3.41
CA ARG A 63 -32.76 20.92 -2.04
C ARG A 63 -32.01 21.76 -1.01
N VAL A 64 -30.72 22.03 -1.22
CA VAL A 64 -29.93 22.89 -0.31
C VAL A 64 -30.54 24.29 -0.23
N GLN A 65 -30.93 24.89 -1.36
CA GLN A 65 -31.56 26.21 -1.38
C GLN A 65 -32.90 26.25 -0.64
N GLU A 66 -33.73 25.22 -0.82
CA GLU A 66 -35.02 25.10 -0.13
C GLU A 66 -34.82 24.89 1.37
N GLN A 67 -33.92 23.98 1.77
CA GLN A 67 -33.64 23.71 3.18
C GLN A 67 -33.05 24.92 3.90
N LEU A 68 -32.21 25.72 3.22
CA LEU A 68 -31.69 26.97 3.78
C LEU A 68 -32.75 28.05 3.99
N ARG A 69 -33.92 27.97 3.33
CA ARG A 69 -35.05 28.89 3.51
C ARG A 69 -35.96 28.51 4.67
N THR A 70 -35.78 27.34 5.28
CA THR A 70 -36.50 26.96 6.51
C THR A 70 -36.17 27.95 7.62
N LYS A 71 -37.14 28.22 8.51
CA LYS A 71 -36.97 29.21 9.57
C LYS A 71 -35.81 28.85 10.48
N GLU A 72 -35.70 27.57 10.85
CA GLU A 72 -34.65 27.03 11.71
C GLU A 72 -33.25 27.20 11.11
N ALA A 73 -33.11 26.99 9.80
CA ALA A 73 -31.83 27.20 9.10
C ALA A 73 -31.49 28.68 8.97
N MET A 74 -32.46 29.53 8.65
CA MET A 74 -32.29 30.98 8.54
C MET A 74 -31.83 31.61 9.86
N ASP A 75 -32.41 31.18 10.98
CA ASP A 75 -32.05 31.67 12.32
C ASP A 75 -30.64 31.20 12.74
N ALA A 76 -30.23 30.00 12.31
CA ALA A 76 -28.92 29.41 12.59
C ALA A 76 -27.75 29.98 11.74
N LEU A 77 -28.04 30.44 10.51
CA LEU A 77 -27.03 30.86 9.53
C LEU A 77 -26.11 32.01 9.97
N PRO A 78 -26.61 33.10 10.59
CA PRO A 78 -25.76 34.23 10.99
C PRO A 78 -24.66 33.83 11.97
N PHE A 79 -24.99 32.96 12.94
CA PHE A 79 -24.01 32.46 13.90
C PHE A 79 -22.93 31.62 13.19
N LEU A 80 -23.34 30.70 12.31
CA LEU A 80 -22.41 29.86 11.56
C LEU A 80 -21.49 30.69 10.66
N ARG A 81 -22.03 31.65 9.92
CA ARG A 81 -21.24 32.56 9.06
C ARG A 81 -20.20 33.32 9.87
N ARG A 82 -20.58 33.84 11.04
CA ARG A 82 -19.63 34.52 11.93
C ARG A 82 -18.50 33.58 12.34
N GLN A 83 -18.81 32.35 12.77
CA GLN A 83 -17.78 31.38 13.17
C GLN A 83 -16.79 31.06 12.02
N LEU A 84 -17.27 30.94 10.78
CA LEU A 84 -16.42 30.66 9.61
C LEU A 84 -15.44 31.79 9.26
N THR A 85 -15.73 33.03 9.67
CA THR A 85 -14.84 34.18 9.42
C THR A 85 -13.77 34.39 10.50
N LEU A 86 -13.91 33.75 11.67
CA LEU A 86 -12.99 33.95 12.79
C LEU A 86 -11.73 33.10 12.63
N GLN A 87 -10.56 33.72 12.79
CA GLN A 87 -9.27 33.00 12.87
C GLN A 87 -8.88 32.64 14.31
N ARG A 88 -9.47 33.31 15.31
CA ARG A 88 -9.23 33.10 16.75
C ARG A 88 -10.53 33.30 17.53
N GLY A 89 -10.65 32.74 18.73
CA GLY A 89 -11.85 32.88 19.57
C GLY A 89 -13.07 32.12 19.06
N LEU A 90 -12.85 30.99 18.38
CA LEU A 90 -13.91 30.10 17.89
C LEU A 90 -14.71 29.54 19.07
N SER A 91 -16.03 29.44 18.89
CA SER A 91 -16.88 28.72 19.84
C SER A 91 -16.53 27.22 19.82
N PRO A 92 -16.58 26.53 20.98
CA PRO A 92 -16.41 25.08 21.03
C PRO A 92 -17.34 24.38 20.03
N LEU A 93 -16.84 23.32 19.38
CA LEU A 93 -17.59 22.61 18.33
C LEU A 93 -18.98 22.19 18.80
N ARG A 94 -19.11 21.66 20.02
CA ARG A 94 -20.41 21.29 20.60
C ARG A 94 -21.41 22.46 20.59
N THR A 95 -20.99 23.65 21.02
CA THR A 95 -21.83 24.86 21.00
C THR A 95 -22.19 25.27 19.58
N THR A 96 -21.23 25.18 18.66
CA THR A 96 -21.44 25.52 17.25
C THR A 96 -22.46 24.59 16.60
N PHE A 97 -22.36 23.28 16.84
CA PHE A 97 -23.35 22.30 16.38
C PHE A 97 -24.71 22.58 17.00
N GLN A 98 -24.81 22.77 18.32
CA GLN A 98 -26.09 23.07 18.98
C GLN A 98 -26.79 24.30 18.41
N LYS A 99 -26.06 25.38 18.09
CA LYS A 99 -26.64 26.62 17.56
C LYS A 99 -26.85 26.62 16.05
N SER A 100 -26.12 25.77 15.31
CA SER A 100 -26.05 25.83 13.85
C SER A 100 -26.49 24.57 13.12
N LEU A 101 -26.89 23.52 13.84
CA LEU A 101 -27.20 22.20 13.25
C LEU A 101 -28.21 22.29 12.09
N PRO A 102 -29.32 23.06 12.17
CA PRO A 102 -30.25 23.18 11.04
C PRO A 102 -29.58 23.73 9.77
N ALA A 103 -28.75 24.77 9.90
CA ALA A 103 -28.00 25.34 8.79
C ALA A 103 -26.93 24.37 8.25
N ILE A 104 -26.21 23.69 9.15
CA ILE A 104 -25.18 22.70 8.76
C ILE A 104 -25.85 21.56 7.98
N ARG A 105 -26.97 21.02 8.46
CA ARG A 105 -27.72 19.95 7.78
C ARG A 105 -28.27 20.37 6.43
N ALA A 106 -28.71 21.63 6.31
CA ALA A 106 -29.16 22.16 5.03
C ALA A 106 -28.03 22.21 3.99
N ILE A 107 -26.79 22.54 4.40
CA ILE A 107 -25.63 22.64 3.49
C ILE A 107 -24.97 21.28 3.25
N LYS A 108 -24.84 20.48 4.30
CA LYS A 108 -24.18 19.17 4.35
C LYS A 108 -25.14 18.16 4.97
N PRO A 109 -26.03 17.53 4.19
CA PRO A 109 -27.06 16.64 4.74
C PRO A 109 -26.52 15.28 5.21
N VAL A 110 -25.28 14.92 4.85
CA VAL A 110 -24.62 13.66 5.23
C VAL A 110 -23.50 13.97 6.21
N PHE A 111 -23.49 13.26 7.33
CA PHE A 111 -22.53 13.42 8.42
C PHE A 111 -21.70 12.14 8.52
N LEU A 112 -20.38 12.27 8.47
CA LEU A 112 -19.43 11.17 8.70
C LEU A 112 -18.79 11.39 10.06
N MET A 113 -19.12 10.56 11.04
CA MET A 113 -18.74 10.74 12.44
C MET A 113 -18.53 9.38 13.11
N SER A 114 -17.56 9.30 14.02
CA SER A 114 -17.45 8.17 14.95
C SER A 114 -18.63 8.19 15.95
N PRO A 115 -19.02 7.05 16.52
CA PRO A 115 -20.10 6.99 17.52
C PRO A 115 -19.88 7.94 18.71
N LEU A 116 -18.62 8.05 19.17
CA LEU A 116 -18.24 8.99 20.22
C LEU A 116 -18.51 10.45 19.80
N SER A 117 -18.16 10.82 18.56
CA SER A 117 -18.41 12.16 18.03
C SER A 117 -19.90 12.46 17.92
N VAL A 118 -20.71 11.48 17.52
CA VAL A 118 -22.18 11.59 17.49
C VAL A 118 -22.72 11.91 18.87
N SER A 119 -22.30 11.16 19.90
CA SER A 119 -22.72 11.36 21.29
C SER A 119 -22.25 12.71 21.87
N GLN A 120 -21.08 13.19 21.47
CA GLN A 120 -20.53 14.45 21.95
C GLN A 120 -21.15 15.70 21.30
N LEU A 121 -21.47 15.64 20.00
CA LEU A 121 -21.82 16.82 19.20
C LEU A 121 -23.31 16.95 18.90
N LEU A 122 -24.04 15.85 18.84
CA LEU A 122 -25.44 15.83 18.43
C LEU A 122 -26.36 15.62 19.64
N ASP A 123 -27.44 16.39 19.74
CA ASP A 123 -28.46 16.18 20.77
C ASP A 123 -29.19 14.84 20.51
N GLY A 124 -29.41 14.08 21.58
CA GLY A 124 -30.08 12.78 21.55
C GLY A 124 -31.57 12.83 21.86
N ARG A 125 -32.12 14.00 22.24
CA ARG A 125 -33.53 14.15 22.61
C ARG A 125 -34.51 13.97 21.46
N GLN A 126 -34.06 14.14 20.21
CA GLN A 126 -34.90 14.02 19.02
C GLN A 126 -34.15 13.31 17.90
N SER A 127 -34.85 12.46 17.15
CA SER A 127 -34.33 11.85 15.92
C SER A 127 -33.96 12.95 14.93
N SER A 128 -32.67 13.12 14.69
CA SER A 128 -32.15 14.18 13.82
C SER A 128 -31.87 13.70 12.40
N PHE A 129 -31.90 12.39 12.14
CA PHE A 129 -31.54 11.82 10.84
C PHE A 129 -32.62 10.84 10.37
N ASP A 130 -32.90 10.85 9.07
CA ASP A 130 -33.78 9.89 8.42
C ASP A 130 -33.11 8.50 8.32
N LEU A 131 -31.80 8.45 8.14
CA LEU A 131 -31.03 7.22 8.00
C LEU A 131 -29.71 7.30 8.78
N VAL A 132 -29.39 6.23 9.50
CA VAL A 132 -28.08 5.97 10.10
C VAL A 132 -27.47 4.77 9.39
N ILE A 133 -26.21 4.88 8.99
CA ILE A 133 -25.45 3.79 8.38
C ILE A 133 -24.24 3.53 9.24
N PHE A 134 -24.08 2.29 9.70
CA PHE A 134 -22.79 1.81 10.21
C PHE A 134 -22.08 1.07 9.08
N ASP A 135 -20.86 1.50 8.80
CA ASP A 135 -19.92 0.78 7.96
C ASP A 135 -18.86 0.12 8.86
N GLU A 136 -18.26 -0.98 8.41
CA GLU A 136 -17.35 -1.81 9.23
C GLU A 136 -17.96 -2.21 10.58
N ALA A 137 -19.27 -2.49 10.60
CA ALA A 137 -20.05 -2.71 11.82
C ALA A 137 -19.62 -3.94 12.63
N SER A 138 -18.83 -4.85 12.05
CA SER A 138 -18.21 -5.97 12.78
C SER A 138 -17.16 -5.51 13.79
N GLN A 139 -16.62 -4.29 13.65
CA GLN A 139 -15.65 -3.70 14.58
C GLN A 139 -16.27 -2.70 15.56
N LEU A 140 -17.59 -2.52 15.52
CA LEU A 140 -18.28 -1.54 16.36
C LEU A 140 -18.96 -2.24 17.55
N PRO A 141 -18.53 -1.97 18.80
CA PRO A 141 -19.23 -2.46 19.98
C PRO A 141 -20.68 -1.97 20.01
N THR A 142 -21.59 -2.83 20.47
CA THR A 142 -23.02 -2.53 20.49
C THR A 142 -23.34 -1.30 21.34
N GLU A 143 -22.70 -1.17 22.50
CA GLU A 143 -22.87 -0.06 23.44
C GLU A 143 -22.52 1.31 22.83
N ASP A 144 -21.49 1.35 21.97
CA ASP A 144 -21.07 2.57 21.28
C ASP A 144 -22.07 2.95 20.18
N ALA A 145 -22.68 1.96 19.53
CA ALA A 145 -23.63 2.18 18.44
C ALA A 145 -24.98 2.78 18.92
N ILE A 146 -25.45 2.42 20.12
CA ILE A 146 -26.79 2.78 20.63
C ILE A 146 -27.05 4.30 20.55
N GLY A 147 -26.05 5.12 20.89
CA GLY A 147 -26.17 6.58 20.84
C GLY A 147 -26.49 7.10 19.43
N ALA A 148 -25.87 6.53 18.40
CA ALA A 148 -26.14 6.89 17.03
C ALA A 148 -27.48 6.33 16.53
N ILE A 149 -27.83 5.10 16.90
CA ILE A 149 -29.11 4.46 16.53
C ILE A 149 -30.30 5.31 16.94
N GLY A 150 -30.33 5.79 18.19
CA GLY A 150 -31.45 6.60 18.71
C GLY A 150 -31.66 7.94 17.99
N ARG A 151 -30.71 8.39 17.16
CA ARG A 151 -30.81 9.63 16.38
C ARG A 151 -31.31 9.42 14.95
N GLY A 152 -31.45 8.17 14.50
CA GLY A 152 -31.96 7.77 13.18
C GLY A 152 -33.41 7.32 13.19
N LYS A 153 -34.10 7.44 12.05
CA LYS A 153 -35.41 6.79 11.82
C LYS A 153 -35.29 5.40 11.20
N GLN A 154 -34.27 5.22 10.37
CA GLN A 154 -33.90 3.97 9.75
C GLN A 154 -32.43 3.67 10.04
N LEU A 155 -32.09 2.39 10.04
CA LEU A 155 -30.75 1.91 10.31
C LEU A 155 -30.34 0.90 9.24
N VAL A 156 -29.14 1.09 8.71
CA VAL A 156 -28.46 0.13 7.84
C VAL A 156 -27.14 -0.22 8.49
N VAL A 157 -26.90 -1.52 8.65
CA VAL A 157 -25.68 -2.06 9.26
C VAL A 157 -24.93 -2.81 8.17
N VAL A 158 -23.71 -2.35 7.87
CA VAL A 158 -22.83 -2.92 6.84
C VAL A 158 -21.54 -3.37 7.52
N GLY A 159 -21.15 -4.61 7.27
CA GLY A 159 -19.91 -5.17 7.78
C GLY A 159 -19.77 -6.63 7.37
N ASP A 160 -18.70 -7.26 7.82
CA ASP A 160 -18.40 -8.65 7.50
C ASP A 160 -18.20 -9.46 8.79
N PRO A 161 -19.10 -10.40 9.13
CA PRO A 161 -19.01 -11.20 10.36
C PRO A 161 -17.84 -12.20 10.36
N LYS A 162 -17.10 -12.31 9.24
CA LYS A 162 -15.89 -13.14 9.10
C LYS A 162 -14.59 -12.32 9.24
N GLN A 163 -14.68 -11.03 9.56
CA GLN A 163 -13.53 -10.16 9.87
C GLN A 163 -13.36 -9.95 11.38
N LEU A 164 -12.39 -9.12 11.80
CA LEU A 164 -12.09 -8.92 13.21
C LEU A 164 -13.31 -8.38 13.98
N PRO A 165 -13.57 -8.94 15.18
CA PRO A 165 -14.52 -8.35 16.12
C PRO A 165 -13.95 -7.08 16.75
N PRO A 166 -14.78 -6.30 17.46
CA PRO A 166 -14.31 -5.20 18.28
C PRO A 166 -13.48 -5.73 19.45
N THR A 167 -12.43 -5.01 19.83
CA THR A 167 -11.55 -5.36 20.95
C THR A 167 -11.77 -4.42 22.13
N ASN A 168 -11.91 -4.98 23.33
CA ASN A 168 -11.99 -4.18 24.55
C ASN A 168 -10.60 -3.69 24.96
N PHE A 169 -10.28 -2.44 24.61
CA PHE A 169 -9.01 -1.79 24.99
C PHE A 169 -8.84 -1.58 26.51
N PHE A 170 -9.93 -1.68 27.28
CA PHE A 170 -9.95 -1.40 28.73
C PHE A 170 -10.62 -2.53 29.51
N SER A 171 -9.94 -3.66 29.68
CA SER A 171 -10.30 -4.65 30.71
C SER A 171 -9.89 -4.11 32.08
N VAL A 172 -10.84 -3.57 32.83
CA VAL A 172 -10.63 -3.13 34.22
C VAL A 172 -10.74 -4.34 35.13
N MET A 173 -9.61 -4.92 35.52
CA MET A 173 -9.54 -5.89 36.61
C MET A 173 -9.11 -5.16 37.90
N ASN A 174 -9.96 -5.20 38.93
CA ASN A 174 -9.69 -4.62 40.25
C ASN A 174 -9.32 -3.12 40.25
N GLY A 175 -9.93 -2.31 39.37
CA GLY A 175 -9.68 -0.86 39.31
C GLY A 175 -8.33 -0.46 38.67
N THR A 176 -7.55 -1.43 38.23
CA THR A 176 -6.34 -1.25 37.41
C THR A 176 -6.63 -1.71 35.99
N ILE A 177 -6.31 -0.87 35.00
CA ILE A 177 -6.35 -1.26 33.59
C ILE A 177 -5.14 -2.16 33.35
N SER A 178 -5.37 -3.46 33.14
CA SER A 178 -4.33 -4.41 32.77
C SER A 178 -4.82 -5.27 31.61
N VAL A 179 -4.03 -5.30 30.54
CA VAL A 179 -4.29 -6.12 29.36
C VAL A 179 -3.38 -7.35 29.45
N PRO A 180 -3.93 -8.58 29.44
CA PRO A 180 -3.11 -9.78 29.37
C PRO A 180 -2.20 -9.73 28.14
N LEU A 181 -0.94 -10.14 28.30
CA LEU A 181 0.01 -10.23 27.19
C LEU A 181 0.22 -11.71 26.84
N ALA A 182 0.25 -12.01 25.54
CA ALA A 182 0.78 -13.28 25.06
C ALA A 182 2.27 -13.40 25.44
N GLU A 183 2.83 -14.60 25.33
CA GLU A 183 4.24 -14.85 25.65
C GLU A 183 5.22 -13.98 24.81
N ASP A 184 4.80 -13.62 23.61
CA ASP A 184 5.52 -12.72 22.70
C ASP A 184 5.29 -11.22 23.00
N GLY A 185 4.55 -10.88 24.05
CA GLY A 185 4.23 -9.49 24.40
C GLY A 185 3.13 -8.85 23.54
N THR A 186 2.48 -9.62 22.65
CA THR A 186 1.29 -9.14 21.94
C THR A 186 0.13 -8.98 22.92
N PRO A 187 -0.53 -7.81 22.99
CA PRO A 187 -1.71 -7.64 23.82
C PRO A 187 -2.84 -8.59 23.38
N LEU A 188 -3.41 -9.29 24.35
CA LEU A 188 -4.60 -10.13 24.16
C LEU A 188 -5.80 -9.33 24.64
N PHE A 189 -6.62 -8.89 23.70
CA PHE A 189 -7.86 -8.22 24.00
C PHE A 189 -8.99 -9.25 24.10
N GLU A 190 -9.91 -9.03 25.04
CA GLU A 190 -11.19 -9.72 25.01
C GLU A 190 -12.02 -9.11 23.87
N ASP A 191 -12.44 -9.97 22.96
CA ASP A 191 -13.34 -9.59 21.88
C ASP A 191 -14.73 -9.33 22.47
N SER A 192 -15.39 -8.25 22.05
CA SER A 192 -16.76 -7.94 22.43
C SER A 192 -17.74 -8.23 21.29
N GLN A 193 -19.03 -8.27 21.60
CA GLN A 193 -20.05 -8.53 20.60
C GLN A 193 -20.28 -7.27 19.76
N SER A 194 -20.20 -7.43 18.44
CA SER A 194 -20.42 -6.32 17.52
C SER A 194 -21.90 -6.02 17.31
N VAL A 195 -22.22 -4.79 16.95
CA VAL A 195 -23.59 -4.42 16.54
C VAL A 195 -24.04 -5.23 15.31
N LEU A 196 -23.11 -5.65 14.44
CA LEU A 196 -23.43 -6.51 13.31
C LEU A 196 -23.95 -7.88 13.77
N GLU A 197 -23.25 -8.53 14.69
CA GLU A 197 -23.63 -9.86 15.20
C GLU A 197 -24.97 -9.82 15.94
N GLU A 198 -25.23 -8.78 16.72
CA GLU A 198 -26.54 -8.57 17.37
C GLU A 198 -27.67 -8.44 16.35
N PHE A 199 -27.45 -7.67 15.28
CA PHE A 199 -28.44 -7.53 14.20
C PHE A 199 -28.70 -8.85 13.48
N MET A 200 -27.65 -9.63 13.21
CA MET A 200 -27.78 -10.97 12.64
C MET A 200 -28.55 -11.90 13.58
N GLY A 201 -28.23 -11.89 14.88
CA GLY A 201 -28.90 -12.70 15.90
C GLY A 201 -30.38 -12.34 16.10
N SER A 202 -30.74 -11.08 15.87
CA SER A 202 -32.14 -10.61 15.94
C SER A 202 -33.02 -11.07 14.77
N GLY A 203 -32.43 -11.64 13.71
CA GLY A 203 -33.15 -12.05 12.51
C GLY A 203 -33.55 -10.88 11.60
N ALA A 204 -32.82 -9.77 11.64
CA ALA A 204 -33.03 -8.64 10.73
C ALA A 204 -32.90 -9.07 9.26
N PRO A 205 -33.60 -8.42 8.30
CA PRO A 205 -33.41 -8.69 6.88
C PRO A 205 -31.96 -8.45 6.44
N MET A 206 -31.34 -9.45 5.81
CA MET A 206 -29.94 -9.39 5.37
C MET A 206 -29.83 -9.60 3.87
N ALA A 207 -28.86 -8.91 3.27
CA ALA A 207 -28.44 -9.12 1.89
C ALA A 207 -26.92 -9.30 1.85
N ARG A 208 -26.44 -10.33 1.15
CA ARG A 208 -25.02 -10.63 1.02
C ARG A 208 -24.48 -10.10 -0.31
N LEU A 209 -23.40 -9.35 -0.26
CA LEU A 209 -22.66 -8.94 -1.47
C LEU A 209 -21.77 -10.10 -1.91
N LYS A 210 -22.04 -10.67 -3.09
CA LYS A 210 -21.36 -11.89 -3.56
C LYS A 210 -20.14 -11.63 -4.44
N TRP A 211 -20.02 -10.47 -5.07
CA TRP A 211 -18.93 -10.21 -6.02
C TRP A 211 -17.67 -9.72 -5.33
N HIS A 212 -16.54 -10.37 -5.61
CA HIS A 212 -15.22 -9.99 -5.13
C HIS A 212 -14.38 -9.34 -6.24
N TYR A 213 -14.14 -8.04 -6.12
CA TYR A 213 -13.42 -7.26 -7.13
C TYR A 213 -11.96 -6.99 -6.79
N ARG A 214 -11.55 -7.15 -5.52
CA ARG A 214 -10.23 -6.72 -5.02
C ARG A 214 -9.07 -7.51 -5.61
N SER A 215 -9.17 -8.83 -5.58
CA SER A 215 -8.05 -9.70 -5.95
C SER A 215 -7.96 -9.82 -7.46
N ALA A 216 -6.82 -9.42 -8.02
CA ALA A 216 -6.49 -9.54 -9.44
C ALA A 216 -6.36 -11.01 -9.86
N HIS A 217 -5.83 -11.85 -8.96
CA HIS A 217 -5.72 -13.29 -9.14
C HIS A 217 -6.59 -14.02 -8.13
N GLU A 218 -7.36 -15.00 -8.60
CA GLU A 218 -8.34 -15.74 -7.81
C GLU A 218 -7.70 -16.52 -6.65
N SER A 219 -6.44 -16.95 -6.81
CA SER A 219 -5.73 -17.70 -5.77
C SER A 219 -5.60 -16.95 -4.44
N LEU A 220 -5.66 -15.61 -4.46
CA LEU A 220 -5.56 -14.76 -3.27
C LEU A 220 -6.80 -14.82 -2.38
N ILE A 221 -7.97 -15.11 -2.96
CA ILE A 221 -9.25 -15.14 -2.25
C ILE A 221 -9.84 -16.55 -2.15
N ASN A 222 -9.44 -17.47 -3.04
CA ASN A 222 -10.06 -18.79 -3.14
C ASN A 222 -10.06 -19.57 -1.82
N PHE A 223 -8.93 -19.58 -1.09
CA PHE A 223 -8.86 -20.20 0.23
C PHE A 223 -9.89 -19.58 1.18
N SER A 224 -9.93 -18.25 1.27
CA SER A 224 -10.90 -17.58 2.13
C SER A 224 -12.34 -17.83 1.69
N ASN A 225 -12.60 -17.87 0.38
CA ASN A 225 -13.92 -18.12 -0.17
C ASN A 225 -14.46 -19.49 0.27
N VAL A 226 -13.64 -20.53 0.15
CA VAL A 226 -13.99 -21.89 0.57
C VAL A 226 -14.07 -22.01 2.09
N SER A 227 -13.10 -21.47 2.82
CA SER A 227 -12.98 -21.69 4.27
C SER A 227 -13.88 -20.81 5.14
N PHE A 228 -14.28 -19.62 4.67
CA PHE A 228 -15.04 -18.66 5.48
C PHE A 228 -16.38 -18.23 4.87
N TYR A 229 -16.56 -18.42 3.56
CA TYR A 229 -17.65 -17.83 2.80
C TYR A 229 -18.48 -18.85 2.01
N ASP A 230 -18.35 -20.14 2.31
CA ASP A 230 -19.13 -21.25 1.74
C ASP A 230 -19.03 -21.36 0.20
N ALA A 231 -17.91 -20.88 -0.37
CA ALA A 231 -17.69 -20.78 -1.81
C ALA A 231 -18.77 -19.98 -2.57
N GLU A 232 -19.46 -19.05 -1.90
CA GLU A 232 -20.52 -18.23 -2.51
C GLU A 232 -20.02 -16.92 -3.15
N LEU A 233 -18.74 -16.56 -2.95
CA LEU A 233 -18.21 -15.35 -3.58
C LEU A 233 -17.88 -15.61 -5.06
N TYR A 234 -18.41 -14.75 -5.93
CA TYR A 234 -18.07 -14.69 -7.34
C TYR A 234 -16.73 -13.97 -7.53
N THR A 235 -15.78 -14.67 -8.14
CA THR A 235 -14.46 -14.13 -8.49
C THR A 235 -14.32 -14.03 -10.00
N PHE A 236 -13.38 -13.20 -10.46
CA PHE A 236 -13.01 -13.15 -11.87
C PHE A 236 -11.64 -13.81 -12.04
N PRO A 237 -11.50 -14.77 -12.96
CA PRO A 237 -10.22 -15.43 -13.20
C PRO A 237 -9.15 -14.45 -13.70
N SER A 238 -7.91 -14.74 -13.38
CA SER A 238 -6.73 -14.08 -13.93
C SER A 238 -6.41 -14.56 -15.35
N VAL A 239 -5.90 -13.66 -16.19
CA VAL A 239 -5.34 -14.01 -17.50
C VAL A 239 -3.99 -14.72 -17.37
N GLU A 240 -3.26 -14.46 -16.30
CA GLU A 240 -2.03 -15.19 -15.93
C GLU A 240 -2.42 -16.48 -15.20
N THR A 241 -1.83 -17.60 -15.61
CA THR A 241 -1.96 -18.91 -14.95
C THR A 241 -0.87 -19.17 -13.91
N ASP A 242 0.26 -18.45 -13.99
CA ASP A 242 1.35 -18.58 -13.02
C ASP A 242 1.13 -17.66 -11.81
N SER A 243 1.03 -18.28 -10.62
CA SER A 243 0.79 -17.56 -9.38
C SER A 243 2.02 -16.85 -8.81
N HIS A 244 3.22 -17.13 -9.33
CA HIS A 244 4.48 -16.61 -8.79
C HIS A 244 4.71 -15.13 -9.10
N ALA A 245 4.26 -14.66 -10.27
CA ALA A 245 4.32 -13.26 -10.65
C ALA A 245 3.10 -12.47 -10.14
N THR A 246 1.92 -13.09 -10.15
CA THR A 246 0.66 -12.51 -9.67
C THR A 246 -0.12 -13.55 -8.88
N GLY A 247 -0.75 -13.20 -7.76
CA GLY A 247 -1.44 -14.18 -6.93
C GLY A 247 -0.63 -14.67 -5.74
N LEU A 248 -0.89 -15.91 -5.31
CA LEU A 248 -0.34 -16.47 -4.06
C LEU A 248 0.91 -17.29 -4.36
N SER A 249 2.00 -16.99 -3.65
CA SER A 249 3.26 -17.73 -3.72
C SER A 249 3.77 -18.08 -2.33
N PHE A 250 4.44 -19.22 -2.22
CA PHE A 250 5.04 -19.71 -0.99
C PHE A 250 6.56 -19.73 -1.10
N GLU A 251 7.25 -19.22 -0.09
CA GLU A 251 8.70 -19.21 0.02
C GLU A 251 9.09 -19.90 1.34
N TYR A 252 9.64 -21.11 1.24
CA TYR A 252 10.16 -21.83 2.40
C TYR A 252 11.50 -21.23 2.84
N VAL A 253 11.58 -20.81 4.11
CA VAL A 253 12.79 -20.24 4.71
C VAL A 253 13.51 -21.34 5.49
N MET A 254 14.60 -21.84 4.91
CA MET A 254 15.46 -22.84 5.54
C MET A 254 16.08 -22.33 6.83
N ASP A 255 16.31 -23.26 7.76
CA ASP A 255 16.98 -23.06 9.05
C ASP A 255 16.32 -22.04 10.00
N GLY A 256 15.10 -21.59 9.73
CA GLY A 256 14.39 -20.69 10.63
C GLY A 256 14.12 -21.34 11.99
N VAL A 257 14.40 -20.58 13.05
CA VAL A 257 14.28 -21.03 14.44
C VAL A 257 13.33 -20.11 15.18
N TYR A 258 12.38 -20.69 15.92
CA TYR A 258 11.50 -19.92 16.80
C TYR A 258 12.19 -19.72 18.15
N GLU A 259 12.72 -18.52 18.35
CA GLU A 259 13.48 -18.14 19.52
C GLU A 259 12.72 -17.14 20.39
N GLY A 260 13.15 -17.03 21.65
CA GLY A 260 12.73 -15.95 22.54
C GLY A 260 11.21 -15.82 22.69
N LYS A 261 10.44 -16.91 22.54
CA LYS A 261 8.98 -16.93 22.62
C LYS A 261 8.30 -15.96 21.64
N GLY A 262 8.66 -15.96 20.35
CA GLY A 262 7.96 -15.12 19.37
C GLY A 262 8.76 -14.61 18.19
N LEU A 263 10.02 -15.01 18.04
CA LEU A 263 10.93 -14.39 17.07
C LEU A 263 11.53 -15.42 16.13
N ASN A 264 11.52 -15.13 14.84
CA ASN A 264 12.28 -15.87 13.83
C ASN A 264 13.10 -14.89 13.00
N MET A 265 14.33 -14.66 13.45
CA MET A 265 15.22 -13.65 12.86
C MET A 265 15.68 -14.01 11.44
N ILE A 266 15.78 -15.31 11.12
CA ILE A 266 16.18 -15.79 9.80
C ILE A 266 15.08 -15.46 8.79
N GLU A 267 13.82 -15.73 9.14
CA GLU A 267 12.66 -15.34 8.34
C GLU A 267 12.54 -13.81 8.23
N ALA A 268 12.74 -13.07 9.34
CA ALA A 268 12.69 -11.60 9.33
C ALA A 268 13.70 -11.00 8.32
N ARG A 269 14.94 -11.48 8.33
CA ARG A 269 15.98 -11.07 7.37
C ARG A 269 15.59 -11.40 5.93
N ARG A 270 15.05 -12.59 5.69
CA ARG A 270 14.65 -13.02 4.34
C ARG A 270 13.48 -12.20 3.78
N VAL A 271 12.55 -11.79 4.65
CA VAL A 271 11.49 -10.83 4.32
C VAL A 271 12.08 -9.47 3.98
N VAL A 272 13.00 -8.94 4.80
CA VAL A 272 13.66 -7.66 4.54
C VAL A 272 14.44 -7.67 3.21
N ASP A 273 15.13 -8.76 2.89
CA ASP A 273 15.81 -8.92 1.59
C ASP A 273 14.84 -8.81 0.41
N ALA A 274 13.64 -9.39 0.55
CA ALA A 274 12.59 -9.28 -0.46
C ALA A 274 12.02 -7.86 -0.54
N VAL A 275 11.83 -7.18 0.60
CA VAL A 275 11.38 -5.77 0.64
C VAL A 275 12.39 -4.86 -0.06
N VAL A 276 13.69 -5.05 0.20
CA VAL A 276 14.76 -4.27 -0.43
C VAL A 276 14.81 -4.51 -1.93
N ARG A 277 14.65 -5.77 -2.38
CA ARG A 277 14.54 -6.08 -3.82
C ARG A 277 13.35 -5.36 -4.46
N HIS A 278 12.15 -5.48 -3.86
CA HIS A 278 10.94 -4.80 -4.34
C HIS A 278 11.13 -3.28 -4.43
N ALA A 279 11.72 -2.68 -3.40
CA ALA A 279 11.95 -1.23 -3.38
C ALA A 279 12.87 -0.77 -4.52
N LYS A 280 13.71 -1.65 -5.07
CA LYS A 280 14.61 -1.37 -6.21
C LYS A 280 13.99 -1.70 -7.57
N SER A 281 13.29 -2.84 -7.69
CA SER A 281 12.76 -3.34 -8.98
C SER A 281 11.35 -2.85 -9.29
N ASP A 282 10.48 -2.73 -8.28
CA ASP A 282 9.03 -2.61 -8.43
C ASP A 282 8.44 -1.46 -7.59
N SER A 283 9.17 -0.35 -7.49
CA SER A 283 8.89 0.75 -6.55
C SER A 283 7.55 1.49 -6.77
N GLU A 284 6.91 1.27 -7.92
CA GLU A 284 5.58 1.79 -8.28
C GLU A 284 4.44 0.99 -7.64
N LEU A 285 4.64 -0.30 -7.38
CA LEU A 285 3.64 -1.15 -6.73
C LEU A 285 3.72 -0.98 -5.22
N SER A 286 2.56 -0.77 -4.60
CA SER A 286 2.47 -0.59 -3.15
C SER A 286 2.74 -1.92 -2.43
N LEU A 287 3.53 -1.87 -1.34
CA LEU A 287 3.94 -3.06 -0.57
C LEU A 287 3.56 -2.92 0.90
N GLY A 288 3.08 -4.01 1.50
CA GLY A 288 2.90 -4.15 2.94
C GLY A 288 3.50 -5.45 3.44
N VAL A 289 3.92 -5.47 4.70
CA VAL A 289 4.37 -6.68 5.39
C VAL A 289 3.39 -6.99 6.53
N GLY A 290 2.81 -8.19 6.49
CA GLY A 290 1.97 -8.74 7.54
C GLY A 290 2.74 -9.74 8.40
N THR A 291 2.59 -9.68 9.72
CA THR A 291 3.18 -10.65 10.65
C THR A 291 2.13 -11.24 11.58
N PHE A 292 2.35 -12.47 12.06
CA PHE A 292 1.42 -13.09 13.02
C PHE A 292 1.58 -12.59 14.45
N ASN A 293 2.70 -11.96 14.79
CA ASN A 293 2.89 -11.39 16.12
C ASN A 293 3.65 -10.06 16.11
N LEU A 294 3.65 -9.40 17.27
CA LEU A 294 4.30 -8.10 17.45
C LEU A 294 5.83 -8.19 17.46
N ARG A 295 6.43 -9.23 18.05
CA ARG A 295 7.90 -9.38 18.10
C ARG A 295 8.53 -9.48 16.72
N GLN A 296 7.93 -10.27 15.82
CA GLN A 296 8.38 -10.36 14.44
C GLN A 296 8.20 -9.04 13.70
N GLN A 297 7.09 -8.33 13.95
CA GLN A 297 6.86 -7.01 13.36
C GLN A 297 8.02 -6.06 13.69
N ILE A 298 8.38 -5.97 14.97
CA ILE A 298 9.48 -5.11 15.45
C ILE A 298 10.81 -5.57 14.86
N ALA A 299 11.10 -6.87 14.84
CA ALA A 299 12.34 -7.39 14.27
C ALA A 299 12.51 -7.07 12.77
N ILE A 300 11.44 -7.18 11.98
CA ILE A 300 11.45 -6.79 10.58
C ILE A 300 11.66 -5.27 10.43
N GLN A 301 11.03 -4.45 11.29
CA GLN A 301 11.21 -3.00 11.28
C GLN A 301 12.66 -2.61 11.61
N ASP A 302 13.26 -3.22 12.63
CA ASP A 302 14.63 -2.96 13.06
C ASP A 302 15.65 -3.37 11.99
N GLU A 303 15.53 -4.56 11.41
CA GLU A 303 16.39 -5.04 10.33
C GLU A 303 16.25 -4.17 9.07
N LEU A 304 15.03 -3.72 8.76
CA LEU A 304 14.79 -2.80 7.64
C LEU A 304 15.45 -1.44 7.87
N GLU A 305 15.39 -0.90 9.09
CA GLU A 305 16.07 0.34 9.44
C GLU A 305 17.58 0.22 9.27
N LEU A 306 18.17 -0.92 9.64
CA LEU A 306 19.59 -1.19 9.40
C LEU A 306 19.95 -1.14 7.90
N ARG A 307 19.17 -1.83 7.05
CA ARG A 307 19.39 -1.83 5.59
C ARG A 307 19.23 -0.45 4.96
N ARG A 308 18.23 0.32 5.40
CA ARG A 308 18.00 1.69 4.93
C ARG A 308 19.13 2.65 5.28
N ARG A 309 19.76 2.48 6.45
CA ARG A 309 20.96 3.26 6.83
C ARG A 309 22.17 2.90 5.99
N GLN A 310 22.30 1.65 5.57
CA GLN A 310 23.39 1.17 4.71
C GLN A 310 23.19 1.58 3.25
N ASP A 311 21.94 1.68 2.79
CA ASP A 311 21.58 2.03 1.42
C ASP A 311 20.53 3.16 1.37
N PRO A 312 20.96 4.43 1.41
CA PRO A 312 20.05 5.59 1.35
C PRO A 312 19.23 5.69 0.06
N SER A 313 19.58 4.95 -1.00
CA SER A 313 18.80 4.95 -2.26
C SER A 313 17.39 4.42 -2.08
N LEU A 314 17.12 3.69 -0.98
CA LEU A 314 15.83 3.11 -0.64
C LEU A 314 14.82 4.12 -0.06
N GLU A 315 15.26 5.27 0.44
CA GLU A 315 14.41 6.24 1.16
C GLU A 315 13.18 6.74 0.38
N PRO A 316 13.25 7.01 -0.94
CA PRO A 316 12.07 7.41 -1.71
C PRO A 316 10.91 6.41 -1.65
N PHE A 317 11.21 5.11 -1.51
CA PHE A 317 10.19 4.08 -1.39
C PHE A 317 9.42 4.16 -0.07
N PHE A 318 10.12 4.48 1.03
CA PHE A 318 9.58 4.53 2.40
C PHE A 318 8.97 5.88 2.80
N ALA A 319 8.83 6.81 1.84
CA ALA A 319 8.28 8.13 2.09
C ALA A 319 6.79 8.07 2.51
N ARG A 320 6.44 8.73 3.63
CA ARG A 320 5.09 8.72 4.20
C ARG A 320 4.05 9.56 3.43
N ASN A 321 4.49 10.41 2.51
CA ASN A 321 3.63 11.27 1.70
C ASN A 321 3.06 10.57 0.46
N LYS A 322 3.43 9.30 0.21
CA LYS A 322 2.79 8.48 -0.83
C LYS A 322 1.33 8.22 -0.46
N LYS A 323 0.50 8.05 -1.49
CA LYS A 323 -0.93 7.69 -1.35
C LYS A 323 -1.11 6.38 -0.57
N GLU A 324 -0.27 5.39 -0.85
CA GLU A 324 -0.26 4.07 -0.20
C GLU A 324 1.15 3.79 0.33
N PRO A 325 1.53 4.30 1.51
CA PRO A 325 2.88 4.16 2.04
C PRO A 325 3.18 2.72 2.44
N PHE A 326 4.45 2.32 2.40
CA PHE A 326 4.89 1.03 2.93
C PHE A 326 4.53 0.88 4.42
N PHE A 327 4.14 -0.33 4.83
CA PHE A 327 3.91 -0.66 6.24
C PHE A 327 4.46 -2.03 6.63
N VAL A 328 4.71 -2.20 7.94
CA VAL A 328 4.89 -3.49 8.61
C VAL A 328 3.91 -3.54 9.77
N LYS A 329 2.97 -4.48 9.75
CA LYS A 329 1.87 -4.57 10.72
C LYS A 329 1.60 -6.02 11.11
N ASN A 330 1.23 -6.24 12.36
CA ASN A 330 0.80 -7.53 12.87
C ASN A 330 -0.70 -7.78 12.62
N LEU A 331 -1.15 -9.00 12.90
CA LEU A 331 -2.53 -9.44 12.71
C LEU A 331 -3.59 -8.58 13.44
N GLU A 332 -3.24 -7.87 14.52
CA GLU A 332 -4.20 -7.05 15.30
C GLU A 332 -4.41 -5.68 14.63
N ASN A 333 -3.40 -5.18 13.91
CA ASN A 333 -3.36 -3.79 13.45
C ASN A 333 -3.44 -3.62 11.93
N ILE A 334 -3.51 -4.73 11.16
CA ILE A 334 -3.51 -4.72 9.69
C ILE A 334 -4.90 -4.45 9.07
N GLN A 335 -5.95 -4.37 9.87
CA GLN A 335 -7.30 -4.17 9.35
C GLN A 335 -7.46 -2.81 8.65
N GLY A 336 -8.25 -2.79 7.58
CA GLY A 336 -8.46 -1.61 6.74
C GLY A 336 -7.30 -1.27 5.80
N ASP A 337 -6.12 -1.85 5.99
CA ASP A 337 -4.99 -1.67 5.08
C ASP A 337 -4.96 -2.75 4.00
N GLU A 338 -4.72 -2.33 2.76
CA GLU A 338 -4.50 -3.22 1.61
C GLU A 338 -3.35 -2.68 0.75
N ARG A 339 -2.63 -3.56 0.07
CA ARG A 339 -1.54 -3.18 -0.85
C ARG A 339 -1.58 -4.04 -2.10
N ASP A 340 -0.92 -3.57 -3.14
CA ASP A 340 -0.76 -4.36 -4.36
C ASP A 340 -0.04 -5.67 -4.04
N ILE A 341 1.01 -5.58 -3.24
CA ILE A 341 1.80 -6.72 -2.79
C ILE A 341 1.77 -6.81 -1.26
N ILE A 342 1.52 -8.01 -0.73
CA ILE A 342 1.67 -8.32 0.69
C ILE A 342 2.73 -9.40 0.87
N PHE A 343 3.74 -9.14 1.69
CA PHE A 343 4.62 -10.17 2.22
C PHE A 343 4.12 -10.61 3.58
N LEU A 344 3.84 -11.90 3.73
CA LEU A 344 3.35 -12.49 4.97
C LEU A 344 4.48 -13.26 5.64
N SER A 345 4.92 -12.80 6.81
CA SER A 345 5.89 -13.50 7.66
C SER A 345 5.14 -14.38 8.66
N VAL A 346 5.21 -15.71 8.46
CA VAL A 346 4.53 -16.70 9.30
C VAL A 346 5.10 -16.73 10.72
N THR A 347 6.37 -16.41 10.91
CA THR A 347 7.10 -16.36 12.19
C THR A 347 7.31 -17.71 12.86
N TYR A 348 6.29 -18.57 12.89
CA TYR A 348 6.33 -19.83 13.62
C TYR A 348 7.33 -20.82 13.00
N ALA A 349 8.13 -21.44 13.86
CA ALA A 349 9.10 -22.44 13.48
C ALA A 349 9.32 -23.45 14.62
N LYS A 350 10.08 -24.51 14.34
CA LYS A 350 10.65 -25.37 15.39
C LYS A 350 11.62 -24.54 16.23
N ASN A 351 11.72 -24.79 17.54
CA ASN A 351 12.75 -24.10 18.34
C ASN A 351 14.13 -24.71 18.08
N SER A 352 15.15 -24.20 18.77
CA SER A 352 16.52 -24.70 18.70
C SER A 352 16.68 -26.18 19.12
N ASP A 353 15.70 -26.73 19.84
CA ASP A 353 15.60 -28.15 20.19
C ASP A 353 14.99 -29.02 19.06
N GLY A 354 14.60 -28.42 17.95
CA GLY A 354 13.94 -29.09 16.82
C GLY A 354 12.46 -29.42 17.07
N VAL A 355 11.89 -29.00 18.20
CA VAL A 355 10.52 -29.32 18.59
C VAL A 355 9.57 -28.19 18.20
N MET A 356 8.43 -28.55 17.61
CA MET A 356 7.34 -27.62 17.33
C MET A 356 6.50 -27.40 18.59
N ARG A 357 6.31 -26.14 18.98
CA ARG A 357 5.40 -25.75 20.08
C ARG A 357 4.12 -25.16 19.49
N TYR A 358 2.97 -25.67 19.93
CA TYR A 358 1.65 -25.29 19.42
C TYR A 358 1.11 -24.03 20.10
N ASN A 359 1.97 -23.01 20.24
CA ASN A 359 1.59 -21.70 20.76
C ASN A 359 1.63 -20.68 19.63
N PHE A 360 0.50 -20.50 18.95
CA PHE A 360 0.36 -19.56 17.84
C PHE A 360 -0.16 -18.18 18.31
N GLY A 361 0.07 -17.82 19.58
CA GLY A 361 -0.28 -16.50 20.10
C GLY A 361 -1.78 -16.17 19.91
N PRO A 362 -2.13 -15.00 19.34
CA PRO A 362 -3.53 -14.61 19.15
C PRO A 362 -4.35 -15.56 18.25
N LEU A 363 -3.71 -16.37 17.40
CA LEU A 363 -4.42 -17.36 16.58
C LEU A 363 -5.03 -18.47 17.42
N ASN A 364 -4.48 -18.77 18.61
CA ASN A 364 -5.00 -19.82 19.46
C ASN A 364 -6.36 -19.45 20.10
N GLY A 365 -6.71 -18.15 20.14
CA GLY A 365 -7.97 -17.66 20.69
C GLY A 365 -9.19 -18.04 19.84
N GLU A 366 -10.38 -17.85 20.42
CA GLU A 366 -11.67 -18.20 19.79
C GLU A 366 -11.86 -17.55 18.41
N ASN A 367 -11.52 -16.26 18.28
CA ASN A 367 -11.58 -15.51 17.02
C ASN A 367 -10.24 -15.47 16.26
N GLY A 368 -9.30 -16.37 16.57
CA GLY A 368 -8.02 -16.46 15.87
C GLY A 368 -8.18 -16.70 14.36
N TRP A 369 -9.24 -17.42 13.95
CA TRP A 369 -9.55 -17.66 12.54
C TRP A 369 -9.97 -16.38 11.79
N ARG A 370 -10.62 -15.41 12.45
CA ARG A 370 -10.98 -14.10 11.87
C ARG A 370 -9.72 -13.28 11.59
N ARG A 371 -8.76 -13.30 12.52
CA ARG A 371 -7.44 -12.67 12.39
C ARG A 371 -6.67 -13.23 11.18
N LEU A 372 -6.67 -14.54 11.02
CA LEU A 372 -6.10 -15.19 9.84
C LEU A 372 -6.79 -14.74 8.55
N ASN A 373 -8.14 -14.79 8.48
CA ASN A 373 -8.89 -14.40 7.29
C ASN A 373 -8.60 -12.95 6.87
N VAL A 374 -8.54 -12.02 7.83
CA VAL A 374 -8.16 -10.63 7.55
C VAL A 374 -6.75 -10.57 6.98
N LEU A 375 -5.78 -11.18 7.64
CA LEU A 375 -4.37 -11.12 7.23
C LEU A 375 -4.13 -11.65 5.80
N ILE A 376 -4.77 -12.78 5.43
CA ILE A 376 -4.57 -13.42 4.13
C ILE A 376 -5.35 -12.75 2.97
N THR A 377 -6.22 -11.78 3.25
CA THR A 377 -7.08 -11.10 2.25
C THR A 377 -6.66 -9.64 1.97
N ARG A 378 -5.46 -9.23 2.38
CA ARG A 378 -4.95 -7.86 2.24
C ARG A 378 -4.30 -7.53 0.89
N ALA A 379 -3.98 -8.54 0.09
CA ALA A 379 -3.30 -8.37 -1.20
C ALA A 379 -4.28 -8.10 -2.35
N ARG A 380 -4.00 -7.08 -3.17
CA ARG A 380 -4.73 -6.85 -4.43
C ARG A 380 -4.15 -7.66 -5.59
N LYS A 381 -2.83 -7.67 -5.77
CA LYS A 381 -2.18 -8.31 -6.92
C LYS A 381 -1.38 -9.55 -6.56
N SER A 382 -0.59 -9.51 -5.49
CA SER A 382 0.28 -10.63 -5.11
C SER A 382 0.45 -10.77 -3.60
N MET A 383 0.54 -12.00 -3.13
CA MET A 383 0.94 -12.34 -1.78
C MET A 383 2.09 -13.35 -1.82
N ARG A 384 3.17 -13.06 -1.09
CA ARG A 384 4.26 -14.00 -0.86
C ARG A 384 4.31 -14.39 0.62
N VAL A 385 4.15 -15.68 0.88
CA VAL A 385 4.17 -16.25 2.23
C VAL A 385 5.57 -16.75 2.52
N PHE A 386 6.21 -16.17 3.53
CA PHE A 386 7.51 -16.61 4.05
C PHE A 386 7.26 -17.46 5.29
N ALA A 387 7.68 -18.72 5.23
CA ALA A 387 7.45 -19.64 6.34
C ALA A 387 8.66 -20.56 6.54
N SER A 388 9.05 -20.77 7.80
CA SER A 388 10.05 -21.78 8.18
C SER A 388 9.44 -23.15 8.54
N ILE A 389 8.14 -23.33 8.29
CA ILE A 389 7.40 -24.57 8.45
C ILE A 389 6.45 -24.77 7.27
N THR A 390 6.10 -26.03 7.02
CA THR A 390 5.03 -26.41 6.11
C THR A 390 3.75 -26.71 6.89
N GLY A 391 2.61 -26.81 6.21
CA GLY A 391 1.39 -27.25 6.87
C GLY A 391 1.48 -28.68 7.44
N ASN A 392 2.38 -29.52 6.92
CA ASN A 392 2.61 -30.87 7.44
C ASN A 392 3.34 -30.88 8.79
N ASP A 393 4.03 -29.81 9.15
CA ASP A 393 4.68 -29.67 10.47
C ASP A 393 3.67 -29.38 11.60
N ILE A 394 2.45 -28.94 11.26
CA ILE A 394 1.39 -28.65 12.23
C ILE A 394 0.52 -29.90 12.41
N ASN A 395 0.66 -30.56 13.56
CA ASN A 395 -0.16 -31.71 13.92
C ASN A 395 -1.62 -31.28 14.23
N PRO A 396 -2.62 -31.78 13.48
CA PRO A 396 -4.02 -31.43 13.67
C PRO A 396 -4.60 -31.88 15.02
N ILE A 397 -4.02 -32.90 15.65
CA ILE A 397 -4.47 -33.38 16.97
C ILE A 397 -4.05 -32.41 18.07
N GLN A 398 -2.89 -31.77 17.92
CA GLN A 398 -2.35 -30.82 18.91
C GLN A 398 -2.83 -29.38 18.67
N ALA A 399 -3.12 -29.03 17.41
CA ALA A 399 -3.76 -27.79 17.00
C ALA A 399 -5.28 -27.85 17.27
N THR A 400 -5.69 -27.70 18.52
CA THR A 400 -7.10 -27.90 18.93
C THR A 400 -8.03 -26.77 18.53
N SER A 401 -7.54 -25.54 18.39
CA SER A 401 -8.36 -24.39 17.99
C SER A 401 -8.43 -24.22 16.47
N GLN A 402 -9.49 -23.56 16.01
CA GLN A 402 -9.78 -23.39 14.59
C GLN A 402 -8.72 -22.56 13.85
N GLY A 403 -8.13 -21.55 14.50
CA GLY A 403 -7.11 -20.68 13.91
C GLY A 403 -5.88 -21.44 13.41
N PRO A 404 -5.17 -22.21 14.26
CA PRO A 404 -4.04 -23.02 13.84
C PRO A 404 -4.36 -24.11 12.81
N GLN A 405 -5.56 -24.72 12.87
CA GLN A 405 -6.00 -25.69 11.86
C GLN A 405 -6.14 -25.02 10.47
N LEU A 406 -6.75 -23.83 10.42
CA LEU A 406 -6.86 -23.08 9.18
C LEU A 406 -5.51 -22.51 8.70
N LEU A 407 -4.60 -22.15 9.61
CA LEU A 407 -3.24 -21.78 9.25
C LEU A 407 -2.55 -22.96 8.55
N ARG A 408 -2.65 -24.16 9.12
CA ARG A 408 -2.15 -25.39 8.47
C ARG A 408 -2.68 -25.53 7.05
N ASP A 409 -4.01 -25.47 6.89
CA ASP A 409 -4.64 -25.66 5.59
C ASP A 409 -4.27 -24.55 4.59
N PHE A 410 -4.13 -23.32 5.08
CA PHE A 410 -3.65 -22.19 4.28
C PHE A 410 -2.20 -22.38 3.82
N LEU A 411 -1.30 -22.88 4.68
CA LEU A 411 0.09 -23.16 4.28
C LEU A 411 0.15 -24.27 3.24
N LEU A 412 -0.63 -25.34 3.40
CA LEU A 412 -0.73 -26.40 2.38
C LEU A 412 -1.25 -25.86 1.04
N TYR A 413 -2.23 -24.96 1.09
CA TYR A 413 -2.76 -24.31 -0.09
C TYR A 413 -1.76 -23.35 -0.74
N ALA A 414 -1.03 -22.55 0.04
CA ALA A 414 0.00 -21.65 -0.47
C ALA A 414 1.15 -22.42 -1.14
N GLU A 415 1.54 -23.56 -0.56
CA GLU A 415 2.62 -24.42 -1.05
C GLU A 415 2.23 -25.18 -2.33
N HIS A 416 1.03 -25.77 -2.37
CA HIS A 416 0.64 -26.70 -3.45
C HIS A 416 -0.38 -26.13 -4.45
N GLY A 417 -0.96 -24.95 -4.17
CA GLY A 417 -2.05 -24.36 -4.94
C GLY A 417 -3.38 -25.11 -4.85
N ARG A 418 -3.52 -26.09 -3.93
CA ARG A 418 -4.70 -26.97 -3.80
C ARG A 418 -5.23 -26.97 -2.39
N ILE A 419 -6.55 -26.84 -2.25
CA ILE A 419 -7.23 -26.90 -0.96
C ILE A 419 -7.45 -28.37 -0.60
N THR A 420 -6.96 -28.81 0.56
CA THR A 420 -7.15 -30.18 1.05
C THR A 420 -8.62 -30.47 1.33
N GLY A 421 -9.15 -31.58 0.79
CA GLY A 421 -10.55 -31.96 0.98
C GLY A 421 -11.53 -31.32 -0.02
N ALA A 422 -11.11 -30.30 -0.77
CA ALA A 422 -11.82 -29.94 -1.99
C ALA A 422 -11.61 -31.10 -2.97
N THR A 423 -12.69 -31.77 -3.37
CA THR A 423 -12.63 -32.69 -4.51
C THR A 423 -11.99 -31.92 -5.65
N PRO A 424 -10.83 -32.35 -6.20
CA PRO A 424 -10.36 -31.76 -7.43
C PRO A 424 -11.53 -31.90 -8.40
N HIS A 425 -12.11 -30.78 -8.83
CA HIS A 425 -13.01 -30.85 -9.96
C HIS A 425 -12.13 -31.41 -11.08
N PRO A 426 -12.35 -32.67 -11.52
CA PRO A 426 -11.54 -33.25 -12.57
C PRO A 426 -11.68 -32.29 -13.74
N ALA A 427 -10.57 -31.64 -14.16
CA ALA A 427 -10.51 -30.56 -15.16
C ALA A 427 -11.90 -30.28 -15.77
N ALA A 428 -12.69 -29.44 -15.08
CA ALA A 428 -14.15 -29.53 -15.13
C ALA A 428 -14.62 -29.74 -16.57
N ASP A 429 -15.22 -30.91 -16.82
CA ASP A 429 -15.83 -31.22 -18.11
C ASP A 429 -16.76 -30.04 -18.47
N THR A 430 -16.83 -29.70 -19.75
CA THR A 430 -17.67 -28.59 -20.24
C THR A 430 -19.10 -28.68 -19.70
N GLU A 431 -19.72 -27.55 -19.34
CA GLU A 431 -21.03 -27.53 -18.69
C GLU A 431 -22.19 -27.73 -19.67
N SER A 432 -21.94 -27.54 -20.97
CA SER A 432 -22.94 -27.76 -22.01
C SER A 432 -22.42 -28.62 -23.18
N PRO A 433 -23.32 -29.32 -23.92
CA PRO A 433 -22.96 -30.02 -25.14
C PRO A 433 -22.36 -29.10 -26.21
N PHE A 434 -22.75 -27.83 -26.23
CA PHE A 434 -22.22 -26.84 -27.16
C PHE A 434 -20.77 -26.49 -26.83
N GLU A 435 -20.48 -26.15 -25.56
CA GLU A 435 -19.10 -25.95 -25.09
C GLU A 435 -18.22 -27.16 -25.38
N ARG A 436 -18.73 -28.38 -25.17
CA ARG A 436 -18.01 -29.63 -25.49
C ARG A 436 -17.62 -29.71 -26.97
N GLU A 437 -18.56 -29.35 -27.84
CA GLU A 437 -18.30 -29.36 -29.28
C GLU A 437 -17.24 -28.33 -29.68
N VAL A 438 -17.33 -27.12 -29.13
CA VAL A 438 -16.34 -26.06 -29.35
C VAL A 438 -14.96 -26.51 -28.85
N TYR A 439 -14.89 -27.06 -27.63
CA TYR A 439 -13.65 -27.60 -27.06
C TYR A 439 -12.99 -28.63 -27.98
N LEU A 440 -13.75 -29.66 -28.37
CA LEU A 440 -13.24 -30.74 -29.21
C LEU A 440 -12.75 -30.24 -30.57
N GLU A 441 -13.49 -29.33 -31.21
CA GLU A 441 -13.13 -28.81 -32.52
C GLU A 441 -11.86 -27.96 -32.49
N LEU A 442 -11.71 -27.10 -31.48
CA LEU A 442 -10.52 -26.27 -31.32
C LEU A 442 -9.29 -27.10 -30.91
N THR A 443 -9.46 -28.11 -30.05
CA THR A 443 -8.39 -29.04 -29.69
C THR A 443 -7.91 -29.84 -30.91
N ARG A 444 -8.81 -30.28 -31.81
CA ARG A 444 -8.41 -30.94 -33.07
C ARG A 444 -7.55 -30.06 -33.97
N ARG A 445 -7.70 -28.74 -33.86
CA ARG A 445 -6.91 -27.75 -34.60
C ARG A 445 -5.60 -27.36 -33.90
N GLY A 446 -5.25 -28.05 -32.82
CA GLY A 446 -3.97 -27.91 -32.12
C GLY A 446 -3.95 -26.87 -31.01
N LEU A 447 -5.09 -26.25 -30.66
CA LEU A 447 -5.15 -25.32 -29.53
C LEU A 447 -5.19 -26.07 -28.20
N LYS A 448 -4.40 -25.59 -27.23
CA LYS A 448 -4.49 -26.04 -25.84
C LYS A 448 -5.56 -25.22 -25.12
N LEU A 449 -6.59 -25.91 -24.64
CA LEU A 449 -7.73 -25.30 -23.97
C LEU A 449 -7.85 -25.77 -22.53
N GLN A 450 -8.20 -24.85 -21.65
CA GLN A 450 -8.66 -25.16 -20.32
C GLN A 450 -10.15 -24.87 -20.22
N PRO A 451 -11.00 -25.86 -19.96
CA PRO A 451 -12.41 -25.60 -19.69
C PRO A 451 -12.58 -24.98 -18.30
N GLN A 452 -13.62 -24.16 -18.17
CA GLN A 452 -14.14 -23.68 -16.88
C GLN A 452 -13.06 -22.97 -16.05
N VAL A 453 -12.46 -21.93 -16.63
CA VAL A 453 -11.36 -21.15 -16.03
C VAL A 453 -11.90 -20.27 -14.91
N GLY A 454 -11.26 -20.35 -13.75
CA GLY A 454 -11.61 -19.63 -12.53
C GLY A 454 -12.07 -20.56 -11.40
N VAL A 455 -12.44 -19.95 -10.28
CA VAL A 455 -12.89 -20.67 -9.07
C VAL A 455 -14.26 -20.18 -8.66
N ALA A 456 -15.07 -21.10 -8.13
CA ALA A 456 -16.34 -20.88 -7.44
C ALA A 456 -17.29 -19.81 -8.05
N GLY A 457 -18.44 -20.27 -8.54
CA GLY A 457 -19.51 -19.41 -9.01
C GLY A 457 -19.37 -19.00 -10.48
N TYR A 458 -18.55 -17.99 -10.81
CA TYR A 458 -18.36 -17.56 -12.22
C TYR A 458 -17.07 -18.13 -12.81
N ARG A 459 -17.16 -18.70 -14.01
CA ARG A 459 -16.04 -19.26 -14.77
C ARG A 459 -16.14 -18.84 -16.22
N ILE A 460 -15.00 -18.64 -16.86
CA ILE A 460 -14.92 -18.50 -18.33
C ILE A 460 -15.03 -19.91 -18.90
N ASP A 461 -15.94 -20.11 -19.86
CA ASP A 461 -16.27 -21.44 -20.35
C ASP A 461 -15.04 -22.18 -20.90
N LEU A 462 -14.21 -21.50 -21.70
CA LEU A 462 -12.94 -22.03 -22.21
C LEU A 462 -11.85 -20.95 -22.24
N GLY A 463 -10.68 -21.21 -21.68
CA GLY A 463 -9.48 -20.39 -21.84
C GLY A 463 -8.51 -21.00 -22.85
N VAL A 464 -8.01 -20.19 -23.79
CA VAL A 464 -6.97 -20.60 -24.74
C VAL A 464 -5.60 -20.39 -24.09
N ILE A 465 -4.88 -21.47 -23.81
CA ILE A 465 -3.55 -21.41 -23.19
C ILE A 465 -2.51 -21.03 -24.25
N ASP A 466 -1.59 -20.13 -23.89
CA ASP A 466 -0.44 -19.84 -24.73
C ASP A 466 0.59 -20.98 -24.63
N ASP A 467 0.82 -21.65 -25.75
CA ASP A 467 1.79 -22.73 -25.90
C ASP A 467 3.22 -22.25 -26.15
N MET A 468 3.39 -21.01 -26.61
CA MET A 468 4.68 -20.39 -26.90
C MET A 468 5.21 -19.60 -25.70
N LEU A 469 4.32 -18.98 -24.93
CA LEU A 469 4.63 -18.27 -23.70
C LEU A 469 3.84 -18.90 -22.53
N PRO A 470 4.35 -19.98 -21.92
CA PRO A 470 3.69 -20.62 -20.78
C PRO A 470 3.46 -19.62 -19.64
N GLY A 471 2.36 -19.78 -18.91
CA GLY A 471 2.03 -18.94 -17.76
C GLY A 471 0.85 -17.99 -17.99
N ARG A 472 0.23 -17.96 -19.18
CA ARG A 472 -0.90 -17.08 -19.50
C ARG A 472 -1.94 -17.69 -20.46
N TYR A 473 -3.10 -17.05 -20.52
CA TYR A 473 -4.11 -17.25 -21.55
C TYR A 473 -3.99 -16.19 -22.66
N LEU A 474 -4.31 -16.60 -23.89
CA LEU A 474 -4.43 -15.72 -25.05
C LEU A 474 -5.80 -15.06 -25.11
N CYS A 475 -6.87 -15.83 -24.90
CA CYS A 475 -8.23 -15.31 -24.84
C CYS A 475 -9.14 -16.23 -24.06
N GLY A 476 -10.26 -15.67 -23.59
CA GLY A 476 -11.36 -16.40 -22.98
C GLY A 476 -12.51 -16.51 -23.98
N ILE A 477 -13.14 -17.67 -24.03
CA ILE A 477 -14.30 -17.95 -24.88
C ILE A 477 -15.52 -18.10 -23.98
N GLU A 478 -16.54 -17.30 -24.23
CA GLU A 478 -17.86 -17.43 -23.61
C GLU A 478 -18.88 -17.97 -24.63
N CYS A 479 -19.60 -19.00 -24.25
CA CYS A 479 -20.72 -19.56 -24.99
C CYS A 479 -22.05 -18.98 -24.46
N ASP A 480 -23.11 -19.03 -25.25
CA ASP A 480 -24.46 -18.60 -24.87
C ASP A 480 -25.24 -19.63 -24.02
N GLY A 481 -24.51 -20.33 -23.14
CA GLY A 481 -25.02 -21.41 -22.28
C GLY A 481 -25.80 -20.95 -21.04
N ALA A 482 -26.00 -21.87 -20.10
CA ALA A 482 -26.80 -21.64 -18.88
C ALA A 482 -26.30 -20.45 -18.04
N ALA A 483 -24.98 -20.20 -18.01
CA ALA A 483 -24.37 -19.06 -17.32
C ALA A 483 -24.70 -17.70 -17.96
N TYR A 484 -24.89 -17.64 -19.28
CA TYR A 484 -25.40 -16.44 -19.96
C TYR A 484 -26.87 -16.19 -19.62
N HIS A 485 -27.65 -17.27 -19.50
CA HIS A 485 -29.08 -17.22 -19.22
C HIS A 485 -29.42 -16.87 -17.76
N SER A 486 -28.60 -17.29 -16.80
CA SER A 486 -28.86 -17.13 -15.36
C SER A 486 -28.65 -15.71 -14.82
N SER A 487 -28.14 -14.79 -15.64
CA SER A 487 -27.87 -13.40 -15.21
C SER A 487 -29.15 -12.55 -15.30
N GLU A 488 -29.61 -12.03 -14.16
CA GLU A 488 -30.89 -11.30 -14.06
C GLU A 488 -30.93 -9.98 -14.86
N ALA A 489 -29.79 -9.28 -14.97
CA ALA A 489 -29.71 -7.97 -15.62
C ALA A 489 -28.82 -7.97 -16.87
N ALA A 490 -29.29 -7.30 -17.93
CA ALA A 490 -28.51 -7.06 -19.15
C ALA A 490 -27.20 -6.28 -18.85
N ARG A 491 -27.24 -5.36 -17.87
CA ARG A 491 -26.07 -4.61 -17.42
C ARG A 491 -24.96 -5.53 -16.91
N ASP A 492 -25.32 -6.55 -16.13
CA ASP A 492 -24.35 -7.46 -15.53
C ASP A 492 -23.73 -8.38 -16.59
N ARG A 493 -24.59 -9.02 -17.41
CA ARG A 493 -24.16 -10.05 -18.37
C ARG A 493 -23.43 -9.47 -19.60
N ASP A 494 -23.89 -8.30 -20.08
CA ASP A 494 -23.41 -7.77 -21.36
C ASP A 494 -22.40 -6.62 -21.18
N ARG A 495 -22.40 -5.89 -20.05
CA ARG A 495 -21.47 -4.77 -19.82
C ARG A 495 -20.47 -5.03 -18.69
N LEU A 496 -20.94 -5.13 -17.44
CA LEU A 496 -20.07 -5.07 -16.26
C LEU A 496 -19.10 -6.25 -16.20
N ARG A 497 -19.57 -7.49 -16.44
CA ARG A 497 -18.71 -8.68 -16.40
C ARG A 497 -17.57 -8.60 -17.42
N GLN A 498 -17.91 -8.35 -18.68
CA GLN A 498 -16.93 -8.22 -19.75
C GLN A 498 -15.96 -7.07 -19.45
N GLN A 499 -16.46 -5.92 -19.00
CA GLN A 499 -15.62 -4.77 -18.66
C GLN A 499 -14.61 -5.08 -17.53
N VAL A 500 -15.01 -5.85 -16.52
CA VAL A 500 -14.11 -6.25 -15.43
C VAL A 500 -13.05 -7.24 -15.90
N LEU A 501 -13.42 -8.21 -16.76
CA LEU A 501 -12.47 -9.15 -17.35
C LEU A 501 -11.46 -8.46 -18.27
N GLU A 502 -11.93 -7.57 -19.14
CA GLU A 502 -11.07 -6.78 -20.04
C GLU A 502 -10.14 -5.86 -19.26
N ALA A 503 -10.62 -5.25 -18.17
CA ALA A 503 -9.77 -4.46 -17.27
C ALA A 503 -8.69 -5.30 -16.56
N ARG A 504 -8.86 -6.63 -16.51
CA ARG A 504 -7.87 -7.60 -15.99
C ARG A 504 -6.99 -8.20 -17.09
N GLY A 505 -7.04 -7.67 -18.31
CA GLY A 505 -6.21 -8.10 -19.43
C GLY A 505 -6.80 -9.24 -20.27
N TRP A 506 -8.02 -9.70 -19.97
CA TRP A 506 -8.66 -10.71 -20.82
C TRP A 506 -9.08 -10.12 -22.16
N THR A 507 -8.82 -10.87 -23.22
CA THR A 507 -9.53 -10.73 -24.48
C THR A 507 -10.68 -11.75 -24.49
N ILE A 508 -11.94 -11.30 -24.42
CA ILE A 508 -13.11 -12.19 -24.39
C ILE A 508 -13.74 -12.28 -25.79
N HIS A 509 -13.94 -13.50 -26.26
CA HIS A 509 -14.64 -13.81 -27.49
C HIS A 509 -15.93 -14.58 -27.20
N ARG A 510 -17.07 -14.07 -27.70
CA ARG A 510 -18.36 -14.71 -27.48
C ARG A 510 -18.77 -15.53 -28.69
N LEU A 511 -19.09 -16.81 -28.45
CA LEU A 511 -19.65 -17.72 -29.45
C LEU A 511 -21.14 -17.94 -29.17
N TRP A 512 -21.96 -17.67 -30.19
CA TRP A 512 -23.39 -17.94 -30.15
C TRP A 512 -23.67 -19.29 -30.79
N SER A 513 -24.38 -20.17 -30.09
CA SER A 513 -24.76 -21.50 -30.56
C SER A 513 -25.46 -21.44 -31.92
N THR A 514 -26.39 -20.52 -32.11
CA THR A 514 -27.14 -20.32 -33.36
C THR A 514 -26.24 -20.06 -34.57
N ASP A 515 -25.19 -19.28 -34.37
CA ASP A 515 -24.21 -18.91 -35.38
C ASP A 515 -23.24 -20.05 -35.68
N TRP A 516 -22.84 -20.79 -34.64
CA TRP A 516 -22.03 -21.99 -34.79
C TRP A 516 -22.74 -23.08 -35.58
N PHE A 517 -24.07 -23.21 -35.43
CA PHE A 517 -24.88 -24.12 -36.23
C PHE A 517 -25.04 -23.65 -37.68
N LYS A 518 -25.14 -22.34 -37.93
CA LYS A 518 -25.33 -21.77 -39.29
C LYS A 518 -24.04 -21.72 -40.11
N ASP A 519 -22.95 -21.23 -39.50
CA ASP A 519 -21.66 -21.02 -40.15
C ASP A 519 -20.50 -21.40 -39.21
N ARG A 520 -20.36 -22.70 -38.97
CA ARG A 520 -19.30 -23.23 -38.11
C ARG A 520 -17.90 -22.80 -38.56
N SER A 521 -17.61 -22.93 -39.85
CA SER A 521 -16.28 -22.67 -40.40
C SER A 521 -15.88 -21.21 -40.20
N GLY A 522 -16.77 -20.26 -40.51
CA GLY A 522 -16.49 -18.84 -40.36
C GLY A 522 -16.35 -18.37 -38.90
N GLN A 523 -17.05 -19.00 -37.94
CA GLN A 523 -16.82 -18.70 -36.52
C GLN A 523 -15.43 -19.18 -36.06
N ILE A 524 -15.02 -20.37 -36.50
CA ILE A 524 -13.71 -20.92 -36.13
C ILE A 524 -12.58 -20.09 -36.74
N GLU A 525 -12.70 -19.70 -38.01
CA GLU A 525 -11.68 -18.87 -38.67
C GLU A 525 -11.50 -17.52 -37.96
N ARG A 526 -12.61 -16.88 -37.54
CA ARG A 526 -12.54 -15.64 -36.74
C ARG A 526 -11.86 -15.83 -35.40
N LEU A 527 -12.16 -16.92 -34.70
CA LEU A 527 -11.53 -17.23 -33.42
C LEU A 527 -10.03 -17.51 -33.58
N LEU A 528 -9.63 -18.27 -34.60
CA LEU A 528 -8.22 -18.54 -34.89
C LEU A 528 -7.46 -17.26 -35.26
N ALA A 529 -8.08 -16.37 -36.04
CA ALA A 529 -7.49 -15.07 -36.36
C ALA A 529 -7.29 -14.22 -35.10
N LEU A 530 -8.25 -14.23 -34.17
CA LEU A 530 -8.13 -13.55 -32.88
C LEU A 530 -6.99 -14.14 -32.03
N VAL A 531 -6.93 -15.46 -31.90
CA VAL A 531 -5.87 -16.14 -31.14
C VAL A 531 -4.49 -15.79 -31.68
N GLU A 532 -4.32 -15.80 -33.00
CA GLU A 532 -3.05 -15.45 -33.65
C GLU A 532 -2.71 -13.96 -33.47
N GLN A 533 -3.70 -13.07 -33.53
CA GLN A 533 -3.50 -11.66 -33.24
C GLN A 533 -3.05 -11.45 -31.79
N THR A 534 -3.72 -12.05 -30.82
CA THR A 534 -3.37 -11.90 -29.41
C THR A 534 -2.00 -12.50 -29.11
N ARG A 535 -1.64 -13.62 -29.75
CA ARG A 535 -0.29 -14.21 -29.63
C ARG A 535 0.80 -13.26 -30.10
N LYS A 536 0.60 -12.58 -31.24
CA LYS A 536 1.56 -11.58 -31.74
C LYS A 536 1.71 -10.39 -30.79
N THR A 537 0.59 -9.89 -30.24
CA THR A 537 0.63 -8.83 -29.23
C THR A 537 1.41 -9.27 -28.00
N ALA A 538 1.14 -10.47 -27.47
CA ALA A 538 1.81 -11.02 -26.30
C ALA A 538 3.33 -11.19 -26.50
N GLN A 539 3.76 -11.63 -27.68
CA GLN A 539 5.17 -11.73 -28.03
C GLN A 539 5.85 -10.37 -28.07
N SER A 540 5.22 -9.39 -28.74
CA SER A 540 5.72 -8.01 -28.80
C SER A 540 5.85 -7.36 -27.43
N GLU A 541 4.88 -7.60 -26.53
CA GLU A 541 4.93 -7.09 -25.15
C GLU A 541 6.10 -7.69 -24.38
N LYS A 542 6.31 -9.00 -24.47
CA LYS A 542 7.40 -9.69 -23.77
C LYS A 542 8.78 -9.32 -24.31
N GLU A 543 8.91 -9.13 -25.62
CA GLU A 543 10.14 -8.63 -26.25
C GLU A 543 10.46 -7.22 -25.74
N ALA A 544 9.47 -6.33 -25.67
CA ALA A 544 9.64 -4.98 -25.14
C ALA A 544 10.01 -4.98 -23.64
N GLU A 545 9.41 -5.86 -22.83
CA GLU A 545 9.78 -6.03 -21.41
C GLU A 545 11.22 -6.54 -21.26
N ALA A 546 11.62 -7.52 -22.07
CA ALA A 546 12.98 -8.06 -22.05
C ALA A 546 14.01 -7.00 -22.48
N GLU A 547 13.72 -6.21 -23.53
CA GLU A 547 14.56 -5.10 -23.96
C GLU A 547 14.66 -4.00 -22.90
N ALA A 548 13.54 -3.65 -22.24
CA ALA A 548 13.53 -2.68 -21.15
C ALA A 548 14.36 -3.17 -19.96
N LYS A 549 14.26 -4.46 -19.62
CA LYS A 549 15.05 -5.07 -18.55
C LYS A 549 16.55 -5.10 -18.89
N ILE A 550 16.92 -5.50 -20.11
CA ILE A 550 18.31 -5.49 -20.57
C ILE A 550 18.86 -4.06 -20.57
N ARG A 551 18.07 -3.08 -21.03
CA ARG A 551 18.46 -1.67 -21.03
C ARG A 551 18.66 -1.14 -19.62
N TRP A 552 17.80 -1.53 -18.68
CA TRP A 552 17.93 -1.19 -17.26
C TRP A 552 19.18 -1.84 -16.64
N GLU A 553 19.40 -3.14 -16.86
CA GLU A 553 20.59 -3.87 -16.39
C GLU A 553 21.89 -3.32 -17.02
N ALA A 554 21.84 -2.87 -18.28
CA ALA A 554 22.95 -2.21 -18.96
C ALA A 554 23.23 -0.82 -18.37
N MET A 555 22.19 -0.03 -18.06
CA MET A 555 22.34 1.25 -17.36
C MET A 555 22.87 1.08 -15.93
N GLU A 556 22.50 -0.01 -15.25
CA GLU A 556 23.01 -0.34 -13.91
C GLU A 556 24.48 -0.80 -13.97
N LYS A 557 24.86 -1.61 -14.97
CA LYS A 557 26.26 -1.98 -15.24
C LYS A 557 27.10 -0.80 -15.68
N GLU A 558 26.62 0.07 -16.56
CA GLU A 558 27.32 1.33 -16.90
C GLU A 558 27.47 2.22 -15.67
N SER A 559 26.47 2.29 -14.79
CA SER A 559 26.58 3.06 -13.55
C SER A 559 27.62 2.47 -12.58
N GLN A 560 27.80 1.15 -12.55
CA GLN A 560 28.83 0.46 -11.75
C GLN A 560 30.22 0.51 -12.40
N GLU A 561 30.31 0.38 -13.73
CA GLU A 561 31.56 0.48 -14.51
C GLU A 561 32.08 1.91 -14.58
N THR A 562 31.20 2.92 -14.64
CA THR A 562 31.59 4.34 -14.55
C THR A 562 32.20 4.64 -13.17
N VAL A 563 31.69 4.04 -12.09
CA VAL A 563 32.30 4.18 -10.75
C VAL A 563 33.68 3.49 -10.68
N SER A 564 33.89 2.38 -11.40
CA SER A 564 35.16 1.65 -11.41
C SER A 564 36.21 2.23 -12.39
N GLN A 565 35.79 2.86 -13.50
CA GLN A 565 36.67 3.53 -14.45
C GLN A 565 37.05 4.96 -14.02
N THR A 566 36.22 5.62 -13.20
CA THR A 566 36.55 6.97 -12.68
C THR A 566 37.70 6.94 -11.66
N ASP A 567 37.96 5.81 -11.00
CA ASP A 567 39.12 5.63 -10.09
C ASP A 567 40.45 5.41 -10.83
N SER A 568 40.43 5.11 -12.14
CA SER A 568 41.64 4.72 -12.88
C SER A 568 42.07 5.70 -13.99
N GLN A 569 41.30 6.75 -14.27
CA GLN A 569 41.60 7.71 -15.36
C GLN A 569 41.54 9.20 -14.98
N ILE A 570 41.59 9.55 -13.68
CA ILE A 570 41.88 10.93 -13.25
C ILE A 570 43.37 11.04 -12.84
N SER A 571 44.25 10.71 -13.78
CA SER A 571 45.68 10.99 -13.69
C SER A 571 46.25 11.29 -15.07
N SER A 572 45.63 12.21 -15.81
CA SER A 572 46.29 12.97 -16.89
C SER A 572 45.28 13.87 -17.60
N SER A 573 45.09 15.09 -17.11
CA SER A 573 44.92 16.31 -17.92
C SER A 573 44.55 17.48 -17.02
N VAL A 574 45.56 18.11 -16.43
CA VAL A 574 45.45 19.49 -15.97
C VAL A 574 45.70 20.36 -17.18
N THR A 575 44.75 21.23 -17.51
CA THR A 575 45.07 22.54 -18.11
C THR A 575 44.19 23.59 -17.43
N ASP A 576 44.88 24.38 -16.61
CA ASP A 576 44.60 25.74 -16.15
C ASP A 576 43.22 26.05 -15.57
N ASP A 577 43.13 26.00 -14.24
CA ASP A 577 42.57 27.14 -13.51
C ASP A 577 43.13 27.18 -12.08
N GLU A 578 43.56 28.35 -11.60
CA GLU A 578 44.29 28.56 -10.33
C GLU A 578 43.76 27.71 -9.16
N SER A 579 44.63 26.90 -8.56
CA SER A 579 44.30 25.99 -7.45
C SER A 579 43.78 26.77 -6.23
N LEU A 580 42.55 26.48 -5.82
CA LEU A 580 42.01 26.92 -4.53
C LEU A 580 42.90 26.39 -3.38
N PRO A 581 43.10 27.13 -2.29
CA PRO A 581 43.95 26.71 -1.19
C PRO A 581 43.43 25.43 -0.51
N GLU A 582 44.34 24.57 -0.05
CA GLU A 582 43.98 23.38 0.72
C GLU A 582 43.25 23.77 2.01
N ILE A 583 42.04 23.20 2.18
CA ILE A 583 41.19 23.46 3.33
C ILE A 583 41.29 22.29 4.32
N SER A 584 41.37 22.61 5.62
CA SER A 584 41.39 21.64 6.71
C SER A 584 40.18 20.68 6.66
N SER A 585 40.41 19.40 6.96
CA SER A 585 39.31 18.42 7.08
C SER A 585 38.51 18.61 8.37
N TYR A 586 37.20 18.29 8.32
CA TYR A 586 36.37 18.32 9.51
C TYR A 586 36.81 17.27 10.54
N THR A 587 37.05 17.70 11.78
CA THR A 587 37.52 16.83 12.87
C THR A 587 36.43 16.66 13.90
N PHE A 588 36.07 15.41 14.20
CA PHE A 588 35.10 15.10 15.25
C PHE A 588 35.73 15.18 16.64
N ALA A 589 34.97 15.72 17.60
CA ALA A 589 35.28 15.66 19.01
C ALA A 589 35.33 14.20 19.47
N LYS A 590 36.43 13.81 20.13
CA LYS A 590 36.60 12.45 20.64
C LYS A 590 35.63 12.18 21.79
N THR A 591 34.66 11.30 21.55
CA THR A 591 33.68 10.89 22.55
C THR A 591 34.22 9.68 23.33
N ASN A 592 34.99 9.94 24.40
CA ASN A 592 35.67 8.90 25.19
C ASN A 592 34.74 8.00 26.04
N LEU A 593 33.45 7.85 25.68
CA LEU A 593 32.45 7.04 26.39
C LEU A 593 32.43 7.27 27.92
N LEU A 594 32.67 8.51 28.35
CA LEU A 594 32.94 8.91 29.75
C LEU A 594 31.85 8.49 30.75
N TYR A 595 30.61 8.28 30.30
CA TYR A 595 29.46 7.96 31.14
C TYR A 595 28.71 6.70 30.66
N ARG A 596 29.38 5.75 30.00
CA ARG A 596 28.77 4.54 29.40
C ARG A 596 27.88 3.71 30.34
N ASN A 597 28.11 3.77 31.65
CA ASN A 597 27.37 3.01 32.65
C ASN A 597 26.25 3.82 33.35
N GLN A 598 25.98 5.05 32.90
CA GLN A 598 24.91 5.91 33.42
C GLN A 598 23.88 6.11 32.32
N GLU A 599 22.59 6.05 32.66
CA GLU A 599 21.56 6.43 31.71
C GLU A 599 21.53 7.94 31.48
N PHE A 600 21.36 8.38 30.22
CA PHE A 600 21.38 9.82 29.89
C PHE A 600 20.29 10.60 30.62
N HIS A 601 19.15 9.97 30.92
CA HIS A 601 18.06 10.62 31.66
C HIS A 601 18.46 11.04 33.09
N LEU A 602 19.44 10.34 33.68
CA LEU A 602 20.02 10.65 35.00
C LEU A 602 21.21 11.63 34.92
N ALA A 603 21.63 12.04 33.72
CA ALA A 603 22.72 13.01 33.57
C ALA A 603 22.33 14.35 34.17
N THR A 604 23.21 14.95 34.98
CA THR A 604 22.98 16.29 35.55
C THR A 604 23.20 17.36 34.49
N VAL A 605 22.57 18.54 34.68
CA VAL A 605 22.75 19.69 33.78
C VAL A 605 24.23 20.07 33.66
N THR A 606 24.99 19.99 34.75
CA THR A 606 26.44 20.24 34.77
C THR A 606 27.22 19.25 33.90
N GLN A 607 26.85 17.96 33.91
CA GLN A 607 27.49 16.96 33.05
C GLN A 607 27.21 17.22 31.57
N ILE A 608 25.96 17.54 31.22
CA ILE A 608 25.55 17.87 29.85
C ILE A 608 26.27 19.14 29.36
N ASN A 609 26.30 20.19 30.20
CA ASN A 609 27.02 21.44 29.93
C ASN A 609 28.50 21.18 29.59
N ARG A 610 29.20 20.41 30.42
CA ARG A 610 30.61 20.10 30.21
C ARG A 610 30.87 19.34 28.90
N MET A 611 29.94 18.47 28.49
CA MET A 611 30.08 17.74 27.21
C MET A 611 29.78 18.64 26.02
N ILE A 612 28.81 19.56 26.15
CA ILE A 612 28.55 20.59 25.13
C ILE A 612 29.80 21.45 24.94
N ASP A 613 30.45 21.90 26.02
CA ASP A 613 31.66 22.72 25.94
C ASP A 613 32.77 22.02 25.14
N LYS A 614 33.03 20.74 25.43
CA LYS A 614 34.04 19.94 24.71
C LYS A 614 33.74 19.80 23.23
N VAL A 615 32.47 19.63 22.85
CA VAL A 615 32.10 19.48 21.44
C VAL A 615 32.15 20.83 20.74
N VAL A 616 31.63 21.89 21.36
CA VAL A 616 31.64 23.26 20.81
C VAL A 616 33.08 23.76 20.64
N GLU A 617 33.99 23.43 21.57
CA GLU A 617 35.40 23.81 21.48
C GLU A 617 36.09 23.24 20.23
N ILE A 618 35.67 22.08 19.72
CA ILE A 618 36.32 21.40 18.60
C ILE A 618 35.53 21.57 17.29
N GLU A 619 34.22 21.40 17.35
CA GLU A 619 33.35 21.25 16.17
C GLU A 619 32.59 22.53 15.80
N ALA A 620 32.55 23.58 16.62
CA ALA A 620 31.84 24.81 16.27
C ALA A 620 32.52 25.58 15.10
N PRO A 621 31.75 26.14 14.16
CA PRO A 621 30.29 26.16 14.11
C PRO A 621 29.67 24.80 13.74
N LEU A 622 28.57 24.41 14.40
CA LEU A 622 27.88 23.13 14.16
C LEU A 622 26.36 23.22 14.40
N HIS A 623 25.61 22.34 13.75
CA HIS A 623 24.16 22.25 13.90
C HIS A 623 23.76 21.54 15.21
N ILE A 624 22.68 21.98 15.85
CA ILE A 624 22.21 21.46 17.16
C ILE A 624 21.93 19.95 17.17
N LYS A 625 21.51 19.37 16.03
CA LYS A 625 21.34 17.92 15.87
C LYS A 625 22.67 17.15 15.90
N ASP A 626 23.71 17.71 15.28
CA ASP A 626 25.05 17.11 15.31
C ASP A 626 25.64 17.20 16.72
N LEU A 627 25.49 18.36 17.37
CA LEU A 627 25.83 18.53 18.79
C LEU A 627 25.12 17.49 19.66
N ALA A 628 23.81 17.32 19.50
CA ALA A 628 23.05 16.37 20.29
C ALA A 628 23.54 14.93 20.10
N SER A 629 23.86 14.54 18.86
CA SER A 629 24.44 13.23 18.56
C SER A 629 25.80 13.04 19.22
N ARG A 630 26.66 14.08 19.25
CA ARG A 630 27.98 14.03 19.90
C ARG A 630 27.88 13.97 21.42
N VAL A 631 26.93 14.71 21.99
CA VAL A 631 26.71 14.77 23.44
C VAL A 631 26.19 13.43 23.96
N VAL A 632 25.16 12.83 23.34
CA VAL A 632 24.63 11.54 23.82
C VAL A 632 25.61 10.38 23.62
N ALA A 633 26.54 10.49 22.65
CA ALA A 633 27.59 9.50 22.44
C ALA A 633 28.55 9.38 23.63
N PHE A 634 28.70 10.39 24.49
CA PHE A 634 29.46 10.27 25.75
C PHE A 634 28.83 9.28 26.75
N TRP A 635 27.52 9.02 26.63
CA TRP A 635 26.78 8.03 27.41
C TRP A 635 26.56 6.71 26.64
N GLY A 636 27.16 6.55 25.45
CA GLY A 636 27.06 5.32 24.66
C GLY A 636 25.79 5.18 23.80
N TYR A 637 25.02 6.26 23.65
CA TYR A 637 23.85 6.26 22.77
C TYR A 637 24.24 6.65 21.34
N ASN A 638 23.71 5.90 20.37
CA ASN A 638 23.91 6.15 18.93
C ASN A 638 22.71 6.83 18.27
N VAL A 639 21.62 7.06 19.01
CA VAL A 639 20.38 7.68 18.53
C VAL A 639 19.89 8.71 19.55
N VAL A 640 19.49 9.89 19.09
CA VAL A 640 18.95 10.98 19.94
C VAL A 640 17.43 10.89 19.96
N GLY A 641 16.84 10.52 21.09
CA GLY A 641 15.38 10.54 21.28
C GLY A 641 14.83 11.96 21.53
N PRO A 642 13.51 12.22 21.34
CA PRO A 642 12.90 13.54 21.53
C PRO A 642 13.11 14.14 22.94
N SER A 643 13.14 13.31 23.97
CA SER A 643 13.38 13.74 25.36
C SER A 643 14.84 14.19 25.57
N MET A 644 15.80 13.47 24.96
CA MET A 644 17.23 13.82 25.02
C MET A 644 17.50 15.13 24.29
N MET A 645 16.93 15.27 23.09
CA MET A 645 17.03 16.50 22.29
C MET A 645 16.49 17.72 23.05
N ARG A 646 15.33 17.57 23.72
CA ARG A 646 14.72 18.66 24.51
C ARG A 646 15.62 19.12 25.65
N ARG A 647 16.24 18.18 26.38
CA ARG A 647 17.16 18.50 27.48
C ARG A 647 18.43 19.19 26.99
N ILE A 648 19.03 18.70 25.91
CA ILE A 648 20.23 19.32 25.31
C ILE A 648 19.91 20.72 24.80
N ARG A 649 18.76 20.90 24.14
CA ARG A 649 18.31 22.21 23.64
C ARG A 649 18.11 23.22 24.77
N ALA A 650 17.47 22.82 25.86
CA ALA A 650 17.29 23.71 27.03
C ALA A 650 18.62 24.20 27.60
N VAL A 651 19.62 23.32 27.68
CA VAL A 651 20.97 23.68 28.16
C VAL A 651 21.68 24.61 27.19
N VAL A 652 21.56 24.39 25.88
CA VAL A 652 22.12 25.29 24.85
C VAL A 652 21.48 26.67 24.91
N GLU A 653 20.17 26.76 25.08
CA GLU A 653 19.43 28.02 25.20
C GLU A 653 19.83 28.81 26.45
N GLU A 654 20.08 28.11 27.56
CA GLU A 654 20.62 28.71 28.80
C GLU A 654 22.03 29.28 28.58
N LYS A 655 22.94 28.52 27.94
CA LYS A 655 24.31 28.99 27.61
C LYS A 655 24.30 30.18 26.64
N ALA A 656 23.38 30.19 25.68
CA ALA A 656 23.22 31.30 24.75
C ALA A 656 22.75 32.58 25.49
N SER A 657 21.83 32.43 26.46
CA SER A 657 21.35 33.54 27.29
C SER A 657 22.43 34.09 28.22
N ALA A 658 23.36 33.24 28.67
CA ALA A 658 24.53 33.62 29.46
C ALA A 658 25.67 34.24 28.63
N GLY A 659 25.55 34.27 27.29
CA GLY A 659 26.57 34.81 26.39
C GLY A 659 27.81 33.92 26.21
N GLU A 660 27.75 32.63 26.59
CA GLU A 660 28.87 31.70 26.45
C GLU A 660 29.01 31.16 25.01
N VAL A 661 27.88 31.05 24.30
CA VAL A 661 27.78 30.64 22.89
C VAL A 661 26.83 31.55 22.14
N VAL A 662 27.03 31.71 20.84
CA VAL A 662 26.12 32.47 19.98
C VAL A 662 25.25 31.49 19.20
N LEU A 663 23.93 31.61 19.32
CA LEU A 663 22.98 30.78 18.59
C LEU A 663 22.42 31.55 17.40
N HIS A 664 22.73 31.11 16.18
CA HIS A 664 22.18 31.68 14.95
C HIS A 664 21.29 30.62 14.26
N GLY A 665 19.97 30.76 14.43
CA GLY A 665 19.02 29.73 14.04
C GLY A 665 19.22 28.43 14.85
N ASP A 666 19.46 27.32 14.15
CA ASP A 666 19.77 26.02 14.76
C ASP A 666 21.29 25.72 14.82
N PHE A 667 22.15 26.73 14.57
CA PHE A 667 23.61 26.61 14.59
C PHE A 667 24.23 27.28 15.80
N LEU A 668 25.22 26.62 16.40
CA LEU A 668 25.99 27.13 17.52
C LEU A 668 27.36 27.63 17.05
N LEU A 669 27.71 28.85 17.43
CA LEU A 669 28.99 29.52 17.18
C LEU A 669 29.69 29.84 18.51
N LYS A 670 31.02 29.96 18.51
CA LYS A 670 31.76 30.44 19.69
C LYS A 670 31.73 31.96 19.76
N ASN A 671 31.65 32.50 20.97
CA ASN A 671 31.54 33.95 21.22
C ASN A 671 32.73 34.77 20.66
N ASP A 672 33.92 34.17 20.55
CA ASP A 672 35.16 34.86 20.13
C ASP A 672 35.54 34.63 18.64
N SER A 673 34.61 34.12 17.81
CA SER A 673 34.93 33.71 16.43
C SER A 673 34.82 34.87 15.42
N SER A 674 35.80 35.76 15.43
CA SER A 674 35.98 36.74 14.34
C SER A 674 36.50 36.12 13.04
N ASN A 675 37.00 34.87 13.06
CA ASN A 675 37.42 34.09 11.89
C ASN A 675 36.77 32.69 11.87
N ILE A 676 35.79 32.48 10.98
CA ILE A 676 35.23 31.14 10.72
C ILE A 676 36.19 30.36 9.81
N ILE A 677 36.62 29.19 10.26
CA ILE A 677 37.47 28.28 9.49
C ILE A 677 36.60 27.43 8.57
N ILE A 678 36.89 27.43 7.28
CA ILE A 678 36.24 26.54 6.31
C ILE A 678 36.79 25.13 6.55
N ARG A 679 35.93 24.11 6.56
CA ARG A 679 36.32 22.72 6.79
C ARG A 679 35.69 21.78 5.77
N SER A 680 36.49 20.94 5.12
CA SER A 680 35.98 19.95 4.18
C SER A 680 35.13 18.89 4.88
N ARG A 681 33.99 18.53 4.29
CA ARG A 681 33.10 17.45 4.73
C ARG A 681 33.32 16.15 3.94
N ALA A 682 34.37 16.08 3.11
CA ALA A 682 34.78 14.86 2.44
C ALA A 682 34.92 13.70 3.45
N GLY A 683 34.30 12.56 3.15
CA GLY A 683 34.33 11.38 4.02
C GLY A 683 33.46 11.48 5.28
N THR A 684 32.63 12.51 5.43
CA THR A 684 31.67 12.64 6.55
C THR A 684 30.22 12.44 6.09
N ASN A 685 29.35 11.98 7.00
CA ASN A 685 27.90 11.84 6.76
C ASN A 685 27.10 13.12 7.10
N ILE A 686 27.75 14.29 7.13
CA ILE A 686 27.08 15.57 7.42
C ILE A 686 26.50 16.14 6.11
N PRO A 687 25.17 16.23 5.95
CA PRO A 687 24.52 16.79 4.78
C PRO A 687 24.73 18.31 4.72
N ALA A 688 24.62 18.84 3.51
CA ALA A 688 24.85 20.25 3.20
C ALA A 688 24.03 21.24 4.06
N GLU A 689 22.76 20.91 4.37
CA GLU A 689 21.89 21.76 5.19
C GLU A 689 22.35 21.89 6.64
N ARG A 690 23.26 21.01 7.10
CA ARG A 690 23.81 21.01 8.46
C ARG A 690 25.19 21.67 8.55
N ILE A 691 25.63 22.32 7.48
CA ILE A 691 26.80 23.22 7.48
C ILE A 691 26.31 24.65 7.76
N ALA A 692 27.01 25.36 8.64
CA ALA A 692 26.61 26.69 9.06
C ALA A 692 26.67 27.70 7.89
N PRO A 693 25.69 28.62 7.74
CA PRO A 693 25.72 29.68 6.73
C PRO A 693 27.01 30.50 6.73
N GLU A 694 27.65 30.66 7.88
CA GLU A 694 28.90 31.38 8.06
C GLU A 694 30.10 30.65 7.42
N GLU A 695 30.12 29.32 7.42
CA GLU A 695 31.14 28.53 6.70
C GLU A 695 30.95 28.68 5.19
N TYR A 696 29.70 28.70 4.70
CA TYR A 696 29.41 28.97 3.29
C TYR A 696 29.80 30.40 2.89
N LYS A 697 29.52 31.39 3.74
CA LYS A 697 29.92 32.79 3.53
C LYS A 697 31.44 32.90 3.41
N ALA A 698 32.20 32.28 4.31
CA ALA A 698 33.67 32.26 4.24
C ALA A 698 34.17 31.59 2.95
N ALA A 699 33.58 30.47 2.53
CA ALA A 699 33.95 29.77 1.31
C ALA A 699 33.65 30.58 0.04
N ILE A 700 32.49 31.24 -0.03
CA ILE A 700 32.09 32.09 -1.16
C ILE A 700 33.06 33.28 -1.29
N LEU A 701 33.36 33.97 -0.18
CA LEU A 701 34.28 35.10 -0.20
C LEU A 701 35.69 34.67 -0.62
N LEU A 702 36.17 33.51 -0.16
CA LEU A 702 37.46 32.96 -0.58
C LEU A 702 37.52 32.68 -2.09
N VAL A 703 36.49 32.04 -2.64
CA VAL A 703 36.42 31.78 -4.10
C VAL A 703 36.40 33.08 -4.88
N LEU A 704 35.64 34.09 -4.44
CA LEU A 704 35.53 35.39 -5.11
C LEU A 704 36.77 36.29 -4.94
N GLN A 705 37.58 36.08 -3.90
CA GLN A 705 38.88 36.74 -3.73
C GLN A 705 39.90 36.22 -4.75
N ILE A 706 39.84 34.93 -5.08
CA ILE A 706 40.74 34.27 -6.02
C ILE A 706 40.24 34.49 -7.45
N LYS A 707 38.96 34.23 -7.71
CA LYS A 707 38.31 34.35 -9.02
C LYS A 707 37.65 35.73 -9.13
N ASN A 708 38.28 36.63 -9.86
CA ASN A 708 37.84 38.02 -10.02
C ASN A 708 36.63 38.13 -10.96
N GLY A 709 35.45 37.69 -10.48
CA GLY A 709 34.21 37.59 -11.26
C GLY A 709 33.95 36.16 -11.76
N ILE A 710 32.85 35.55 -11.33
CA ILE A 710 32.47 34.17 -11.69
C ILE A 710 30.94 34.05 -11.83
N ASP A 711 30.47 33.24 -12.77
CA ASP A 711 29.04 32.98 -12.90
C ASP A 711 28.51 32.15 -11.72
N ARG A 712 27.21 32.28 -11.46
CA ARG A 712 26.57 31.69 -10.27
C ARG A 712 26.71 30.16 -10.23
N LYS A 713 26.64 29.47 -11.38
CA LYS A 713 26.75 27.99 -11.43
C LYS A 713 28.18 27.56 -11.14
N SER A 714 29.16 28.25 -11.72
CA SER A 714 30.57 27.99 -11.45
C SER A 714 30.93 28.29 -10.00
N LEU A 715 30.41 29.36 -9.39
CA LEU A 715 30.60 29.66 -7.97
C LEU A 715 30.12 28.52 -7.07
N VAL A 716 28.91 27.99 -7.33
CA VAL A 716 28.36 26.85 -6.59
C VAL A 716 29.25 25.61 -6.74
N ASN A 717 29.78 25.36 -7.94
CA ASN A 717 30.65 24.20 -8.19
C ASN A 717 32.00 24.30 -7.46
N HIS A 718 32.60 25.50 -7.40
CA HIS A 718 33.85 25.72 -6.67
C HIS A 718 33.63 25.58 -5.15
N VAL A 719 32.55 26.19 -4.62
CA VAL A 719 32.20 26.05 -3.19
C VAL A 719 31.89 24.59 -2.83
N ARG A 720 31.17 23.84 -3.70
CA ARG A 720 30.96 22.40 -3.53
C ARG A 720 32.29 21.64 -3.43
N SER A 721 33.23 21.94 -4.33
CA SER A 721 34.54 21.28 -4.37
C SER A 721 35.32 21.54 -3.09
N LEU A 722 35.27 22.77 -2.56
CA LEU A 722 35.92 23.14 -1.28
C LEU A 722 35.39 22.33 -0.08
N PHE A 723 34.08 22.04 -0.06
CA PHE A 723 33.49 21.21 1.00
C PHE A 723 33.61 19.70 0.74
N GLY A 724 34.18 19.26 -0.39
CA GLY A 724 34.43 17.86 -0.68
C GLY A 724 33.19 17.03 -1.08
N PHE A 725 32.13 17.67 -1.58
CA PHE A 725 30.95 16.98 -2.08
C PHE A 725 31.12 16.55 -3.55
N SER A 726 30.86 15.27 -3.86
CA SER A 726 31.08 14.71 -5.21
C SER A 726 30.07 15.18 -6.26
N ARG A 727 28.86 15.59 -5.86
CA ARG A 727 27.79 16.11 -6.74
C ARG A 727 27.04 17.28 -6.10
N THR A 728 26.51 18.18 -6.93
CA THR A 728 25.62 19.27 -6.48
C THR A 728 24.19 18.73 -6.36
N GLY A 729 23.78 18.32 -5.16
CA GLY A 729 22.37 17.98 -4.89
C GLY A 729 21.51 19.24 -4.74
N THR A 730 20.19 19.11 -4.93
CA THR A 730 19.23 20.23 -4.84
C THR A 730 19.33 21.01 -3.53
N ASN A 731 19.59 20.33 -2.41
CA ASN A 731 19.68 20.96 -1.10
C ASN A 731 21.01 21.71 -0.89
N LEU A 732 22.12 21.20 -1.45
CA LEU A 732 23.42 21.87 -1.43
C LEU A 732 23.39 23.14 -2.29
N GLU A 733 22.80 23.05 -3.48
CA GLU A 733 22.59 24.20 -4.35
C GLU A 733 21.73 25.26 -3.66
N ALA A 734 20.62 24.87 -3.04
CA ALA A 734 19.74 25.79 -2.31
C ALA A 734 20.46 26.47 -1.12
N ALA A 735 21.26 25.74 -0.34
CA ALA A 735 22.00 26.28 0.79
C ALA A 735 23.04 27.33 0.35
N ILE A 736 23.84 27.03 -0.68
CA ILE A 736 24.85 27.98 -1.21
C ILE A 736 24.15 29.19 -1.84
N THR A 737 23.11 28.96 -2.63
CA THR A 737 22.33 29.99 -3.32
C THR A 737 21.71 30.99 -2.35
N SER A 738 21.14 30.50 -1.23
CA SER A 738 20.57 31.33 -0.16
C SER A 738 21.60 32.27 0.46
N VAL A 739 22.83 31.78 0.70
CA VAL A 739 23.91 32.61 1.25
C VAL A 739 24.42 33.64 0.24
N VAL A 740 24.50 33.27 -1.05
CA VAL A 740 24.83 34.21 -2.14
C VAL A 740 23.80 35.34 -2.22
N ASP A 741 22.50 35.02 -2.17
CA ASP A 741 21.43 36.04 -2.22
C ASP A 741 21.48 36.97 -0.99
N ASN A 742 21.76 36.43 0.19
CA ASN A 742 21.95 37.25 1.40
C ASN A 742 23.16 38.20 1.24
N LEU A 743 24.29 37.73 0.71
CA LEU A 743 25.48 38.57 0.48
C LEU A 743 25.25 39.67 -0.58
N LEU A 744 24.42 39.39 -1.60
CA LEU A 744 23.98 40.39 -2.58
C LEU A 744 23.10 41.45 -1.92
N SER A 745 22.19 41.04 -1.03
CA SER A 745 21.31 41.95 -0.30
C SER A 745 22.06 42.84 0.70
N GLU A 746 23.11 42.31 1.35
CA GLU A 746 24.02 43.02 2.25
C GLU A 746 25.01 43.94 1.51
N LYS A 747 25.02 43.91 0.16
CA LYS A 747 25.97 44.64 -0.71
C LYS A 747 27.44 44.33 -0.42
N ILE A 748 27.73 43.10 0.03
CA ILE A 748 29.11 42.60 0.20
C ILE A 748 29.66 42.09 -1.14
N ILE A 749 28.79 41.51 -1.96
CA ILE A 749 29.08 41.08 -3.33
C ILE A 749 28.10 41.76 -4.29
N GLY A 750 28.50 41.92 -5.55
CA GLY A 750 27.72 42.57 -6.59
C GLY A 750 27.66 41.71 -7.84
N GLU A 751 26.52 41.76 -8.53
CA GLU A 751 26.29 41.04 -9.78
C GLU A 751 26.42 41.99 -10.97
N GLY A 752 27.32 41.68 -11.91
CA GLY A 752 27.57 42.46 -13.12
C GLY A 752 27.64 41.60 -14.37
N SER A 753 27.99 42.21 -15.51
CA SER A 753 28.06 41.53 -16.82
C SER A 753 29.08 40.39 -16.88
N THR A 754 30.05 40.34 -15.96
CA THR A 754 31.08 39.31 -15.85
C THR A 754 30.81 38.32 -14.71
N GLY A 755 29.61 38.31 -14.12
CA GLY A 755 29.23 37.44 -13.00
C GLY A 755 29.28 38.14 -11.63
N ILE A 756 29.28 37.32 -10.57
CA ILE A 756 29.30 37.73 -9.17
C ILE A 756 30.74 38.08 -8.77
N LYS A 757 30.93 39.23 -8.10
CA LYS A 757 32.25 39.71 -7.62
C LYS A 757 32.15 40.41 -6.28
N LEU A 758 33.27 40.57 -5.58
CA LEU A 758 33.36 41.38 -4.36
C LEU A 758 33.15 42.85 -4.68
N ILE A 759 32.35 43.54 -3.87
CA ILE A 759 32.24 44.99 -3.90
C ILE A 759 33.42 45.54 -3.09
N LYS A 760 34.26 46.36 -3.73
CA LYS A 760 35.38 47.06 -3.06
C LYS A 760 34.90 48.29 -2.32
#